data_AF-A0A8H2XWD6-F1
#
_entry.id   AF-A0A8H2XWD6-F1
#
_cell.length_a   1.000
_cell.length_b   1.000
_cell.length_c   1.000
_cell.angle_alpha   90.00
_cell.angle_beta   90.00
_cell.angle_gamma   90.00
#
_symmetry.space_group_name_H-M   'P 1'
#
loop_
_entity.id
_entity.type
_entity.pdbx_description
1 polymer ?
#
loop_
_entity_poly.entity_id
_entity_poly.type
_entity_poly.pdbx_seq_one_letter_code
_entity_poly.pdbx_strand_id
1 'polypeptide(L)'
;MPKRRAASPAQPISAQTKSARWTEETGDVKSGAPQTPSANNDHGDRTPTRGTDVSNGGTNTNGHEETTRPRASSNLSAFAPEFVPRSASQSTSNSGTSTPKGNATPKLVQSELAFSGQPTSKPQSRQMSKDSQGSSPVKPVIRPVFKSEPLQIKDSTFQARLFSLESPAQTPKILAHMRRQYPDFQHHMSGWRYLVLKPGMTGLEGEDAFEVQQGWDDDGEKKGGKAIIDVIEKMGLCDVVVVVSRQFGGTLLGPARFNHIADCTRAVCTAMYEREKAAERASRVADLVAQLREWDTEVAELRLEIAALEPDKAKVETGADEKGKVPTISVSLKPPDYTSVLNPPDVEKAERLLQARQKTVQSLKTALEKKRPKPAESLSFTTMSVPQSGPFPILTIAGTDPSGGAGIQGQADLKTFAAHGCYGTSVVTALVAQNTQGVQAIHAPPPEFVAQQIQCVLDDIPPQAIKTGMLTDEPTLRAVLKTLKSFYEGGKTIPPLVVDPVMVSTSGHSLLESSANALIKEELVPLAAIITPNVPEAELLLGLEQGSVKSLGAMLSAAEEISKLGPRATLVKGGHCKLSTGDVLALAKTQNADALYVRWDAGCGPDQPAILRLDNAKALEEEVVVDVLHLQDPKADGVATATLFVRPRLETTSTHGTGCTLSAALACAFAQGLNPFDATVQATRYSHQAIATAPHIGKGHGPLNHTHSVVARIIPQPTPVNPYPFVSALINSCSGLWRDYVEHPFVTQIAAGTLPAECFVHYLKQDYIYLKHYARAHGLLAAKSSTFSGAGAAATIVLHIVRESQMHVDYCTKWGVTPEELEATPELPATAAYARYIMDVGYQGDDFMLIIAVASCLLGYAEVGKRLLAAGANTEGNPYKRWIEDYSGVEFQEATRRGIDLMEQRAAQDPPSARRFAQLQDVWERCVRLEIGFWDMGLKI
;
A
#
# COMPACT_ATOMS: atom_id res chain seq x y z
N MET A 1 26.42 -8.47 -44.83
CA MET A 1 27.82 -8.26 -45.31
C MET A 1 27.91 -6.89 -45.96
N PRO A 2 29.10 -6.27 -46.11
CA PRO A 2 30.33 -6.28 -45.29
C PRO A 2 30.57 -4.84 -44.71
N LYS A 3 31.68 -4.36 -44.12
CA LYS A 3 33.12 -4.71 -44.13
C LYS A 3 33.79 -4.45 -42.75
N ARG A 4 35.00 -5.00 -42.56
CA ARG A 4 35.91 -4.79 -41.39
C ARG A 4 37.00 -3.74 -41.68
N ARG A 5 37.53 -3.10 -40.62
CA ARG A 5 38.97 -2.82 -40.27
C ARG A 5 38.96 -2.04 -38.93
N ALA A 6 39.69 -2.34 -37.85
CA ALA A 6 41.10 -2.73 -37.62
C ALA A 6 42.11 -1.58 -37.81
N ALA A 7 43.16 -1.36 -36.99
CA ALA A 7 43.49 -1.80 -35.62
C ALA A 7 44.83 -1.14 -35.15
N SER A 8 45.00 -0.87 -33.84
CA SER A 8 46.30 -0.91 -33.11
C SER A 8 47.42 0.12 -33.47
N PRO A 9 48.58 0.17 -32.76
CA PRO A 9 48.86 0.09 -31.31
C PRO A 9 49.87 1.17 -30.78
N ALA A 10 50.14 1.24 -29.46
CA ALA A 10 51.50 1.44 -28.86
C ALA A 10 51.48 1.45 -27.31
N GLN A 11 52.64 1.19 -26.68
CA GLN A 11 52.92 1.17 -25.21
C GLN A 11 53.98 2.26 -24.84
N PRO A 12 54.82 2.13 -23.77
CA PRO A 12 54.56 2.31 -22.32
C PRO A 12 55.51 3.37 -21.67
N ILE A 13 55.46 3.53 -20.33
CA ILE A 13 56.49 4.10 -19.39
C ILE A 13 55.84 4.01 -17.97
N SER A 14 56.33 3.32 -16.93
CA SER A 14 57.56 3.43 -16.08
C SER A 14 57.67 4.75 -15.28
N ALA A 15 58.22 4.88 -14.07
CA ALA A 15 58.49 3.97 -12.93
C ALA A 15 58.99 4.85 -11.72
N GLN A 16 59.25 4.25 -10.54
CA GLN A 16 59.92 4.83 -9.35
C GLN A 16 59.11 5.91 -8.56
N THR A 17 58.80 5.82 -7.26
CA THR A 17 59.49 5.45 -5.98
C THR A 17 60.24 6.59 -5.26
N LYS A 18 59.78 6.90 -4.02
CA LYS A 18 60.50 7.35 -2.79
C LYS A 18 59.52 8.10 -1.84
N SER A 19 59.71 8.26 -0.52
CA SER A 19 60.21 7.42 0.60
C SER A 19 60.48 8.32 1.83
N ALA A 20 59.86 8.11 2.99
CA ALA A 20 60.28 8.59 4.35
C ALA A 20 59.12 8.50 5.38
N ARG A 21 59.32 8.50 6.72
CA ARG A 21 60.39 7.91 7.57
C ARG A 21 59.96 7.98 9.07
N TRP A 22 59.91 6.82 9.75
CA TRP A 22 60.18 6.56 11.20
C TRP A 22 59.57 7.43 12.34
N THR A 23 58.90 6.78 13.30
CA THR A 23 59.21 6.58 14.75
C THR A 23 58.00 5.88 15.39
N GLU A 24 58.06 4.72 16.08
CA GLU A 24 58.75 4.31 17.32
C GLU A 24 58.16 4.86 18.63
N GLU A 25 57.43 4.00 19.37
CA GLU A 25 57.41 3.75 20.84
C GLU A 25 56.22 2.81 21.17
N THR A 26 56.43 1.48 21.37
CA THR A 26 56.69 0.75 22.65
C THR A 26 55.52 0.71 23.66
N GLY A 27 54.98 -0.49 23.96
CA GLY A 27 53.80 -0.66 24.85
C GLY A 27 53.45 -2.10 25.28
N ASP A 28 54.45 -2.92 25.59
CA ASP A 28 54.36 -4.30 26.15
C ASP A 28 53.81 -4.28 27.61
N VAL A 29 53.21 -5.31 28.27
CA VAL A 29 52.88 -6.72 27.89
C VAL A 29 51.96 -7.43 28.96
N LYS A 30 51.29 -8.54 28.57
CA LYS A 30 50.80 -9.74 29.37
C LYS A 30 49.71 -9.67 30.48
N SER A 31 48.69 -10.53 30.24
CA SER A 31 48.21 -11.65 31.11
C SER A 31 47.28 -11.43 32.32
N GLY A 32 46.45 -12.45 32.61
CA GLY A 32 45.89 -12.69 33.95
C GLY A 32 44.42 -13.18 34.01
N ALA A 33 44.21 -14.50 34.09
CA ALA A 33 42.93 -15.14 34.44
C ALA A 33 43.21 -16.55 35.04
N PRO A 34 42.26 -17.23 35.71
CA PRO A 34 41.02 -16.77 36.38
C PRO A 34 40.93 -17.23 37.87
N GLN A 35 39.93 -16.79 38.65
CA GLN A 35 39.31 -17.59 39.73
C GLN A 35 38.00 -16.99 40.31
N THR A 36 37.25 -17.81 41.05
CA THR A 36 35.92 -17.62 41.68
C THR A 36 35.93 -18.28 43.09
N PRO A 37 34.82 -18.54 43.83
CA PRO A 37 33.57 -17.83 44.13
C PRO A 37 33.25 -17.73 45.67
N SER A 38 32.13 -17.09 46.05
CA SER A 38 31.33 -17.39 47.27
C SER A 38 29.89 -16.83 47.08
N ALA A 39 28.78 -17.57 47.22
CA ALA A 39 28.20 -18.24 48.41
C ALA A 39 27.60 -17.24 49.43
N ASN A 40 26.50 -17.47 50.16
CA ASN A 40 25.66 -18.65 50.51
C ASN A 40 24.18 -18.37 50.09
N ASN A 41 23.08 -19.13 50.31
CA ASN A 41 22.62 -20.53 50.55
C ASN A 41 21.04 -20.46 50.44
N ASP A 42 20.09 -21.34 50.86
CA ASP A 42 19.86 -22.69 51.45
C ASP A 42 18.34 -22.99 51.23
N HIS A 43 17.69 -24.16 51.36
CA HIS A 43 18.06 -25.57 51.61
C HIS A 43 17.71 -26.42 50.34
N GLY A 44 17.04 -27.59 50.30
CA GLY A 44 16.47 -28.51 51.31
C GLY A 44 15.86 -29.79 50.69
N ASP A 45 15.97 -30.93 51.36
CA ASP A 45 15.75 -32.29 50.83
C ASP A 45 14.38 -32.91 51.16
N ARG A 46 13.84 -33.77 50.27
CA ARG A 46 13.15 -35.08 50.52
C ARG A 46 12.18 -35.51 49.40
N THR A 47 12.33 -36.76 48.94
CA THR A 47 11.26 -37.56 48.29
C THR A 47 10.37 -38.23 49.36
N PRO A 48 9.13 -38.67 49.03
CA PRO A 48 8.96 -40.11 48.76
C PRO A 48 7.85 -40.47 47.72
N THR A 49 7.72 -41.76 47.44
CA THR A 49 6.95 -42.37 46.32
C THR A 49 5.55 -42.91 46.66
N ARG A 50 4.59 -42.76 45.72
CA ARG A 50 3.46 -43.67 45.39
C ARG A 50 2.68 -43.10 44.19
N GLY A 51 2.06 -43.85 43.26
CA GLY A 51 2.05 -45.30 43.01
C GLY A 51 0.64 -45.82 42.68
N THR A 52 0.47 -46.60 41.60
CA THR A 52 -0.75 -47.38 41.18
C THR A 52 -2.02 -46.54 40.84
N ASP A 53 -2.97 -46.92 39.97
CA ASP A 53 -3.10 -48.02 38.99
C ASP A 53 -4.29 -47.78 38.01
N VAL A 54 -4.42 -48.56 36.89
CA VAL A 54 -5.67 -49.15 36.30
C VAL A 54 -6.86 -48.20 35.92
N SER A 55 -7.60 -48.29 34.79
CA SER A 55 -7.66 -49.19 33.61
C SER A 55 -8.57 -48.65 32.47
N ASN A 56 -8.48 -49.27 31.28
CA ASN A 56 -9.54 -49.60 30.29
C ASN A 56 -10.75 -48.67 30.04
N GLY A 57 -11.06 -48.45 28.75
CA GLY A 57 -12.38 -47.96 28.33
C GLY A 57 -12.51 -47.66 26.83
N GLY A 58 -12.57 -48.69 25.98
CA GLY A 58 -12.80 -48.48 24.54
C GLY A 58 -13.70 -49.54 23.90
N THR A 59 -14.55 -49.10 22.95
CA THR A 59 -14.97 -49.81 21.72
C THR A 59 -15.96 -48.94 20.92
N ASN A 60 -15.81 -48.93 19.57
CA ASN A 60 -16.82 -49.06 18.48
C ASN A 60 -18.23 -48.40 18.61
N THR A 61 -18.89 -47.93 17.53
CA THR A 61 -19.16 -48.65 16.26
C THR A 61 -19.34 -47.78 15.00
N ASN A 62 -19.08 -48.38 13.82
CA ASN A 62 -19.60 -47.97 12.49
C ASN A 62 -21.12 -48.26 12.38
N GLY A 63 -21.91 -47.92 11.34
CA GLY A 63 -21.69 -47.31 10.01
C GLY A 63 -23.01 -47.40 9.16
N HIS A 64 -22.96 -47.26 7.82
CA HIS A 64 -24.06 -47.46 6.82
C HIS A 64 -25.20 -46.38 6.81
N GLU A 65 -26.03 -46.09 5.78
CA GLU A 65 -26.03 -46.08 4.26
C GLU A 65 -27.45 -45.59 3.78
N GLU A 66 -27.81 -45.15 2.55
CA GLU A 66 -27.16 -44.59 1.32
C GLU A 66 -28.26 -43.94 0.40
N THR A 67 -27.88 -43.20 -0.67
CA THR A 67 -28.71 -42.69 -1.80
C THR A 67 -29.73 -41.55 -1.50
N THR A 68 -30.37 -40.80 -2.42
CA THR A 68 -30.58 -40.84 -3.91
C THR A 68 -30.67 -39.40 -4.54
N ARG A 69 -30.81 -39.29 -5.89
CA ARG A 69 -31.11 -38.08 -6.74
C ARG A 69 -32.41 -38.35 -7.57
N PRO A 70 -33.23 -37.40 -8.13
CA PRO A 70 -32.84 -36.53 -9.28
C PRO A 70 -33.68 -35.24 -9.70
N ARG A 71 -33.09 -34.43 -10.63
CA ARG A 71 -33.64 -33.64 -11.81
C ARG A 71 -35.00 -32.85 -11.85
N ALA A 72 -34.88 -31.52 -12.08
CA ALA A 72 -35.24 -30.72 -13.31
C ALA A 72 -36.60 -29.97 -13.60
N SER A 73 -36.48 -28.65 -13.92
CA SER A 73 -37.03 -27.87 -15.08
C SER A 73 -38.37 -27.04 -15.06
N SER A 74 -38.40 -25.96 -15.89
CA SER A 74 -39.54 -25.06 -16.29
C SER A 74 -39.95 -23.94 -15.29
N ASN A 75 -40.71 -22.83 -15.54
CA ASN A 75 -41.17 -21.98 -16.69
C ASN A 75 -42.05 -20.79 -16.11
N LEU A 76 -42.49 -19.66 -16.71
CA LEU A 76 -42.19 -18.77 -17.89
C LEU A 76 -43.00 -17.43 -17.75
N SER A 77 -42.66 -16.33 -18.47
CA SER A 77 -43.48 -15.11 -18.80
C SER A 77 -43.78 -14.02 -17.71
N ALA A 78 -44.38 -12.83 -17.98
CA ALA A 78 -44.14 -11.74 -18.99
C ALA A 78 -45.09 -10.50 -18.78
N PHE A 79 -44.75 -9.35 -19.41
CA PHE A 79 -45.56 -8.14 -19.81
C PHE A 79 -45.16 -6.73 -19.27
N ALA A 80 -45.51 -5.68 -20.04
CA ALA A 80 -45.16 -4.25 -19.91
C ALA A 80 -46.43 -3.34 -19.97
N PRO A 81 -46.34 -1.98 -19.89
CA PRO A 81 -45.86 -1.05 -20.95
C PRO A 81 -44.91 0.06 -20.38
N GLU A 82 -44.71 1.33 -20.83
CA GLU A 82 -45.32 2.20 -21.87
C GLU A 82 -44.34 3.24 -22.53
N PHE A 83 -44.69 4.52 -22.77
CA PHE A 83 -44.46 5.12 -24.11
C PHE A 83 -44.02 6.61 -24.30
N VAL A 84 -42.84 6.80 -24.95
CA VAL A 84 -42.36 7.83 -25.95
C VAL A 84 -43.26 9.06 -26.30
N PRO A 85 -42.80 10.35 -26.27
CA PRO A 85 -42.25 11.04 -27.50
C PRO A 85 -41.39 12.37 -27.43
N ARG A 86 -40.63 12.66 -28.53
CA ARG A 86 -40.35 13.99 -29.22
C ARG A 86 -39.38 15.07 -28.62
N SER A 87 -38.71 15.97 -29.39
CA SER A 87 -38.68 16.28 -30.86
C SER A 87 -37.49 17.17 -31.38
N ALA A 88 -37.12 17.02 -32.68
CA ALA A 88 -36.72 18.05 -33.70
C ALA A 88 -35.39 18.88 -33.60
N SER A 89 -34.86 19.58 -34.65
CA SER A 89 -34.76 19.35 -36.14
C SER A 89 -33.98 20.46 -36.94
N GLN A 90 -33.31 20.12 -38.07
CA GLN A 90 -32.96 20.95 -39.28
C GLN A 90 -31.94 22.14 -39.16
N SER A 91 -31.32 22.72 -40.23
CA SER A 91 -30.86 22.27 -41.59
C SER A 91 -30.06 23.38 -42.36
N THR A 92 -29.76 23.21 -43.67
CA THR A 92 -29.25 24.16 -44.72
C THR A 92 -27.74 24.17 -45.13
N SER A 93 -27.40 24.84 -46.25
CA SER A 93 -26.32 24.46 -47.20
C SER A 93 -25.98 25.53 -48.27
N ASN A 94 -24.76 25.54 -48.88
CA ASN A 94 -24.56 25.81 -50.34
C ASN A 94 -23.13 25.67 -50.94
N SER A 95 -23.06 25.41 -52.27
CA SER A 95 -22.05 25.73 -53.34
C SER A 95 -20.53 25.88 -53.05
N GLY A 96 -19.57 25.49 -53.92
CA GLY A 96 -19.62 24.78 -55.23
C GLY A 96 -18.69 25.38 -56.32
N THR A 97 -17.82 24.58 -56.98
CA THR A 97 -17.15 24.77 -58.32
C THR A 97 -16.23 23.57 -58.66
N SER A 98 -15.57 23.52 -59.83
CA SER A 98 -15.33 22.24 -60.54
C SER A 98 -14.03 22.04 -61.35
N THR A 99 -13.58 20.77 -61.41
CA THR A 99 -12.79 20.09 -62.51
C THR A 99 -11.32 20.51 -62.74
N PRO A 100 -10.42 19.66 -63.33
CA PRO A 100 -10.65 18.57 -64.29
C PRO A 100 -10.24 17.13 -63.84
N LYS A 101 -10.25 16.18 -64.79
CA LYS A 101 -10.21 14.72 -64.57
C LYS A 101 -8.87 14.07 -64.93
N GLY A 102 -8.50 13.02 -64.21
CA GLY A 102 -7.54 11.98 -64.61
C GLY A 102 -7.93 10.64 -63.96
N ASN A 103 -7.71 9.52 -64.67
CA ASN A 103 -8.04 8.11 -64.31
C ASN A 103 -8.71 7.87 -62.94
N ALA A 104 -10.02 7.61 -62.95
CA ALA A 104 -10.80 7.38 -61.74
C ALA A 104 -10.60 5.97 -61.17
N THR A 105 -9.81 5.84 -60.11
CA THR A 105 -10.03 4.80 -59.09
C THR A 105 -11.41 5.00 -58.45
N PRO A 106 -12.14 3.91 -58.10
CA PRO A 106 -13.40 4.06 -57.37
C PRO A 106 -13.15 4.74 -56.02
N LYS A 107 -13.99 5.73 -55.69
CA LYS A 107 -13.92 6.42 -54.39
C LYS A 107 -14.45 5.51 -53.26
N LEU A 108 -14.38 6.00 -52.03
CA LEU A 108 -14.86 5.30 -50.83
C LEU A 108 -16.17 5.89 -50.35
N VAL A 109 -17.08 5.02 -49.92
CA VAL A 109 -18.30 5.38 -49.19
C VAL A 109 -18.10 4.97 -47.73
N GLN A 110 -17.94 5.95 -46.84
CA GLN A 110 -17.95 5.70 -45.40
C GLN A 110 -19.38 5.36 -44.94
N SER A 111 -19.51 4.33 -44.12
CA SER A 111 -20.66 4.13 -43.25
C SER A 111 -20.53 5.07 -42.05
N GLU A 112 -21.58 5.84 -41.74
CA GLU A 112 -21.57 6.75 -40.60
C GLU A 112 -21.35 5.99 -39.29
N LEU A 113 -20.26 6.32 -38.60
CA LEU A 113 -19.99 5.96 -37.20
C LEU A 113 -19.66 7.25 -36.45
N ALA A 114 -20.53 7.62 -35.52
CA ALA A 114 -20.41 8.88 -34.80
C ALA A 114 -19.21 8.87 -33.85
N PHE A 115 -18.28 9.81 -34.06
CA PHE A 115 -17.30 10.18 -33.05
C PHE A 115 -18.00 11.04 -31.98
N SER A 116 -18.28 10.45 -30.83
CA SER A 116 -18.65 11.18 -29.62
C SER A 116 -17.72 10.77 -28.48
N GLY A 117 -16.61 11.48 -28.33
CA GLY A 117 -15.83 11.41 -27.10
C GLY A 117 -16.45 12.31 -26.04
N GLN A 118 -16.85 11.75 -24.91
CA GLN A 118 -16.95 12.49 -23.65
C GLN A 118 -16.28 11.68 -22.52
N PRO A 119 -15.48 12.32 -21.66
CA PRO A 119 -14.92 11.69 -20.47
C PRO A 119 -15.88 11.75 -19.27
N THR A 120 -15.41 11.17 -18.16
CA THR A 120 -15.82 11.36 -16.74
C THR A 120 -16.71 10.32 -16.06
N SER A 121 -16.38 10.15 -14.77
CA SER A 121 -17.22 9.80 -13.62
C SER A 121 -17.41 8.31 -13.22
N LYS A 122 -16.74 8.00 -12.10
CA LYS A 122 -17.10 7.12 -10.96
C LYS A 122 -17.55 5.66 -11.22
N PRO A 123 -16.94 4.67 -10.53
CA PRO A 123 -17.48 3.31 -10.48
C PRO A 123 -18.73 3.28 -9.58
N GLN A 124 -19.92 3.05 -10.16
CA GLN A 124 -21.09 2.65 -9.39
C GLN A 124 -21.16 1.13 -9.25
N SER A 125 -21.39 0.67 -8.02
CA SER A 125 -21.50 -0.73 -7.63
C SER A 125 -22.69 -1.41 -8.33
N ARG A 126 -22.42 -2.39 -9.19
CA ARG A 126 -23.48 -3.20 -9.82
C ARG A 126 -23.82 -4.41 -8.97
N GLN A 127 -24.63 -4.17 -7.94
CA GLN A 127 -25.18 -5.21 -7.07
C GLN A 127 -26.06 -6.19 -7.88
N MET A 128 -26.04 -7.47 -7.53
CA MET A 128 -26.79 -8.50 -8.27
C MET A 128 -28.27 -8.52 -7.88
N SER A 129 -29.15 -8.06 -8.78
CA SER A 129 -30.56 -8.46 -8.79
C SER A 129 -30.76 -9.60 -9.80
N LYS A 130 -31.09 -10.80 -9.31
CA LYS A 130 -31.62 -11.87 -10.18
C LYS A 130 -33.08 -11.54 -10.49
N ASP A 131 -33.42 -11.47 -11.78
CA ASP A 131 -34.67 -11.90 -12.42
C ASP A 131 -34.89 -11.13 -13.74
N SER A 132 -35.43 -11.70 -14.82
CA SER A 132 -35.26 -13.06 -15.37
C SER A 132 -35.58 -12.98 -16.89
N GLN A 133 -35.24 -14.02 -17.66
CA GLN A 133 -35.77 -14.29 -19.01
C GLN A 133 -35.57 -13.24 -20.15
N GLY A 134 -34.82 -13.65 -21.18
CA GLY A 134 -35.44 -13.68 -22.51
C GLY A 134 -35.06 -12.63 -23.56
N SER A 135 -34.01 -11.82 -23.40
CA SER A 135 -33.46 -11.10 -24.56
C SER A 135 -32.90 -12.11 -25.57
N SER A 136 -33.58 -12.30 -26.71
CA SER A 136 -33.02 -13.05 -27.84
C SER A 136 -31.65 -12.47 -28.20
N PRO A 137 -30.63 -13.30 -28.49
CA PRO A 137 -29.30 -12.80 -28.81
C PRO A 137 -29.41 -11.86 -30.02
N VAL A 138 -29.04 -10.60 -29.82
CA VAL A 138 -29.01 -9.59 -30.89
C VAL A 138 -28.08 -10.13 -31.97
N LYS A 139 -28.65 -10.55 -33.10
CA LYS A 139 -27.88 -11.17 -34.18
C LYS A 139 -26.77 -10.20 -34.60
N PRO A 140 -25.48 -10.60 -34.55
CA PRO A 140 -24.38 -9.69 -34.84
C PRO A 140 -24.58 -9.10 -36.23
N VAL A 141 -24.72 -7.78 -36.29
CA VAL A 141 -25.08 -7.08 -37.52
C VAL A 141 -23.82 -6.96 -38.37
N ILE A 142 -23.61 -7.94 -39.24
CA ILE A 142 -22.50 -7.96 -40.21
C ILE A 142 -22.56 -6.66 -41.03
N ARG A 143 -21.57 -5.79 -40.84
CA ARG A 143 -21.42 -4.51 -41.55
C ARG A 143 -20.00 -4.40 -42.09
N PRO A 144 -19.80 -3.90 -43.32
CA PRO A 144 -18.46 -3.61 -43.82
C PRO A 144 -17.85 -2.43 -43.06
N VAL A 145 -16.55 -2.51 -42.82
CA VAL A 145 -15.72 -1.43 -42.28
C VAL A 145 -15.48 -0.37 -43.35
N PHE A 146 -15.25 -0.80 -44.59
CA PHE A 146 -15.12 0.07 -45.75
C PHE A 146 -15.86 -0.50 -46.96
N LYS A 147 -16.39 0.39 -47.81
CA LYS A 147 -17.13 0.06 -49.03
C LYS A 147 -16.64 0.96 -50.17
N SER A 148 -16.34 0.38 -51.34
CA SER A 148 -16.04 1.18 -52.53
C SER A 148 -17.32 1.76 -53.14
N GLU A 149 -17.19 2.84 -53.90
CA GLU A 149 -18.19 3.18 -54.90
C GLU A 149 -18.37 2.03 -55.91
N PRO A 150 -19.55 1.92 -56.57
CA PRO A 150 -19.72 1.02 -57.69
C PRO A 150 -18.81 1.45 -58.86
N LEU A 151 -17.89 0.59 -59.27
CA LEU A 151 -17.08 0.78 -60.46
C LEU A 151 -17.82 0.16 -61.66
N GLN A 152 -18.43 1.02 -62.49
CA GLN A 152 -19.14 0.60 -63.70
C GLN A 152 -18.21 0.62 -64.92
N ILE A 153 -18.01 -0.55 -65.54
CA ILE A 153 -17.13 -0.75 -66.69
C ILE A 153 -17.95 -1.40 -67.81
N LYS A 154 -18.25 -0.61 -68.85
CA LYS A 154 -19.34 -0.90 -69.81
C LYS A 154 -20.62 -1.19 -69.01
N ASP A 155 -21.23 -2.34 -69.25
CA ASP A 155 -22.48 -2.78 -68.63
C ASP A 155 -22.25 -3.59 -67.33
N SER A 156 -21.00 -3.89 -66.96
CA SER A 156 -20.69 -4.62 -65.71
C SER A 156 -20.42 -3.65 -64.55
N THR A 157 -20.93 -3.96 -63.36
CA THR A 157 -20.71 -3.17 -62.14
C THR A 157 -19.95 -4.00 -61.11
N PHE A 158 -18.89 -3.44 -60.52
CA PHE A 158 -18.07 -4.06 -59.48
C PHE A 158 -18.15 -3.25 -58.19
N GLN A 159 -18.19 -3.88 -57.02
CA GLN A 159 -18.12 -3.16 -55.73
C GLN A 159 -17.46 -3.98 -54.62
N ALA A 160 -16.39 -3.44 -54.04
CA ALA A 160 -15.69 -4.03 -52.91
C ALA A 160 -16.31 -3.63 -51.55
N ARG A 161 -16.26 -4.56 -50.59
CA ARG A 161 -16.57 -4.37 -49.18
C ARG A 161 -15.52 -5.08 -48.34
N LEU A 162 -14.88 -4.38 -47.41
CA LEU A 162 -13.92 -4.93 -46.45
C LEU A 162 -14.60 -5.11 -45.10
N PHE A 163 -14.40 -6.26 -44.46
CA PHE A 163 -14.84 -6.58 -43.12
C PHE A 163 -13.63 -7.00 -42.27
N SER A 164 -13.61 -6.66 -40.99
CA SER A 164 -12.66 -7.24 -40.03
C SER A 164 -13.07 -8.67 -39.70
N LEU A 165 -12.11 -9.51 -39.34
CA LEU A 165 -12.29 -10.88 -38.86
C LEU A 165 -11.82 -11.01 -37.41
N GLU A 166 -12.63 -11.69 -36.59
CA GLU A 166 -12.24 -12.20 -35.27
C GLU A 166 -11.89 -13.70 -35.33
N SER A 167 -12.15 -14.34 -36.47
CA SER A 167 -11.83 -15.75 -36.75
C SER A 167 -12.05 -16.07 -38.23
N PRO A 168 -11.24 -16.94 -38.87
CA PRO A 168 -11.50 -17.45 -40.23
C PRO A 168 -12.89 -18.07 -40.41
N ALA A 169 -13.47 -18.62 -39.34
CA ALA A 169 -14.82 -19.21 -39.35
C ALA A 169 -15.96 -18.18 -39.54
N GLN A 170 -15.66 -16.88 -39.64
CA GLN A 170 -16.63 -15.84 -39.97
C GLN A 170 -16.80 -15.65 -41.49
N THR A 171 -15.78 -15.91 -42.31
CA THR A 171 -15.81 -15.69 -43.77
C THR A 171 -17.03 -16.35 -44.47
N PRO A 172 -17.38 -17.64 -44.23
CA PRO A 172 -18.54 -18.25 -44.86
C PRO A 172 -19.87 -17.59 -44.45
N LYS A 173 -19.96 -17.05 -43.23
CA LYS A 173 -21.15 -16.35 -42.72
C LYS A 173 -21.30 -14.98 -43.38
N ILE A 174 -20.18 -14.28 -43.61
CA ILE A 174 -20.14 -13.00 -44.33
C ILE A 174 -20.53 -13.20 -45.80
N LEU A 175 -20.03 -14.24 -46.47
CA LEU A 175 -20.44 -14.59 -47.84
C LEU A 175 -21.93 -14.96 -47.95
N ALA A 176 -22.45 -15.77 -47.01
CA ALA A 176 -23.88 -16.11 -46.96
C ALA A 176 -24.78 -14.90 -46.66
N HIS A 177 -24.28 -13.90 -45.92
CA HIS A 177 -24.95 -12.62 -45.71
C HIS A 177 -24.95 -11.77 -46.99
N MET A 178 -23.79 -11.63 -47.64
CA MET A 178 -23.60 -10.88 -48.89
C MET A 178 -24.52 -11.38 -50.01
N ARG A 179 -24.53 -12.70 -50.28
CA ARG A 179 -25.40 -13.35 -51.28
C ARG A 179 -26.91 -13.14 -50.99
N ARG A 180 -27.28 -12.91 -49.72
CA ARG A 180 -28.68 -12.65 -49.32
C ARG A 180 -29.06 -11.17 -49.37
N GLN A 181 -28.13 -10.28 -49.05
CA GLN A 181 -28.36 -8.83 -48.98
C GLN A 181 -28.34 -8.15 -50.35
N TYR A 182 -27.60 -8.71 -51.32
CA TYR A 182 -27.35 -8.09 -52.62
C TYR A 182 -27.60 -9.06 -53.80
N PRO A 183 -28.84 -9.59 -53.96
CA PRO A 183 -29.17 -10.63 -54.96
C PRO A 183 -29.01 -10.17 -56.42
N ASP A 184 -28.92 -8.86 -56.68
CA ASP A 184 -28.75 -8.30 -58.03
C ASP A 184 -27.34 -8.52 -58.63
N PHE A 185 -26.38 -8.96 -57.81
CA PHE A 185 -25.02 -9.30 -58.21
C PHE A 185 -24.90 -10.81 -58.43
N GLN A 186 -24.36 -11.24 -59.58
CA GLN A 186 -24.27 -12.66 -59.95
C GLN A 186 -23.05 -13.39 -59.35
N HIS A 187 -22.05 -12.63 -58.88
CA HIS A 187 -20.84 -13.18 -58.24
C HIS A 187 -20.43 -12.35 -57.02
N HIS A 188 -19.92 -13.02 -55.98
CA HIS A 188 -19.36 -12.45 -54.75
C HIS A 188 -18.03 -13.12 -54.40
N MET A 189 -17.00 -12.86 -55.21
CA MET A 189 -15.65 -13.40 -54.94
C MET A 189 -15.06 -12.77 -53.68
N SER A 190 -14.17 -13.49 -53.00
CA SER A 190 -13.51 -12.98 -51.78
C SER A 190 -12.07 -13.45 -51.62
N GLY A 191 -11.32 -12.68 -50.82
CA GLY A 191 -10.01 -13.06 -50.29
C GLY A 191 -9.92 -12.63 -48.83
N TRP A 192 -9.27 -13.43 -47.99
CA TRP A 192 -9.09 -13.16 -46.57
C TRP A 192 -7.71 -13.58 -46.07
N ARG A 193 -7.23 -12.86 -45.06
CA ARG A 193 -5.97 -13.11 -44.35
C ARG A 193 -6.20 -12.85 -42.86
N TYR A 194 -5.69 -13.71 -42.00
CA TYR A 194 -5.94 -13.72 -40.56
C TYR A 194 -4.69 -14.20 -39.80
N LEU A 195 -4.42 -13.61 -38.64
CA LEU A 195 -3.25 -13.86 -37.81
C LEU A 195 -3.60 -14.84 -36.68
N VAL A 196 -2.92 -15.99 -36.63
CA VAL A 196 -3.15 -17.04 -35.62
C VAL A 196 -1.94 -17.15 -34.71
N LEU A 197 -2.16 -17.21 -33.40
CA LEU A 197 -1.10 -17.48 -32.42
C LEU A 197 -0.66 -18.94 -32.51
N LYS A 198 0.65 -19.19 -32.62
CA LYS A 198 1.20 -20.56 -32.74
C LYS A 198 0.93 -21.37 -31.45
N PRO A 199 0.64 -22.68 -31.54
CA PRO A 199 0.37 -23.50 -30.36
C PRO A 199 1.51 -23.46 -29.33
N GLY A 200 1.20 -23.03 -28.10
CA GLY A 200 2.15 -22.95 -26.99
C GLY A 200 2.91 -21.63 -26.85
N MET A 201 2.70 -20.65 -27.74
CA MET A 201 3.25 -19.29 -27.62
C MET A 201 2.24 -18.34 -26.96
N THR A 202 2.72 -17.23 -26.40
CA THR A 202 1.90 -16.29 -25.59
C THR A 202 1.53 -15.00 -26.33
N GLY A 203 2.23 -14.68 -27.42
CA GLY A 203 2.11 -13.42 -28.16
C GLY A 203 3.06 -12.32 -27.67
N LEU A 204 3.80 -12.58 -26.58
CA LEU A 204 4.85 -11.69 -26.07
C LEU A 204 6.20 -11.89 -26.78
N GLU A 205 6.33 -12.98 -27.55
CA GLU A 205 7.55 -13.36 -28.26
C GLU A 205 7.76 -12.60 -29.59
N GLY A 206 6.89 -11.61 -29.91
CA GLY A 206 6.97 -10.77 -31.10
C GLY A 206 6.28 -11.37 -32.34
N GLU A 207 6.65 -10.91 -33.54
CA GLU A 207 6.05 -11.40 -34.80
C GLU A 207 6.22 -12.92 -34.98
N ASP A 208 7.32 -13.48 -34.47
CA ASP A 208 7.59 -14.92 -34.49
C ASP A 208 6.60 -15.76 -33.67
N ALA A 209 5.80 -15.17 -32.77
CA ALA A 209 4.73 -15.87 -32.05
C ALA A 209 3.56 -16.28 -32.97
N PHE A 210 3.43 -15.67 -34.15
CA PHE A 210 2.24 -15.77 -34.99
C PHE A 210 2.49 -16.49 -36.31
N GLU A 211 1.43 -17.10 -36.86
CA GLU A 211 1.35 -17.61 -38.22
C GLU A 211 0.24 -16.90 -39.01
N VAL A 212 0.38 -16.86 -40.32
CA VAL A 212 -0.60 -16.24 -41.23
C VAL A 212 -1.43 -17.34 -41.88
N GLN A 213 -2.74 -17.34 -41.63
CA GLN A 213 -3.69 -18.15 -42.37
C GLN A 213 -4.41 -17.29 -43.41
N GLN A 214 -4.64 -17.83 -44.61
CA GLN A 214 -5.27 -17.10 -45.71
C GLN A 214 -6.05 -18.01 -46.66
N GLY A 215 -7.02 -17.44 -47.39
CA GLY A 215 -7.82 -18.16 -48.37
C GLY A 215 -8.62 -17.24 -49.30
N TRP A 216 -9.23 -17.80 -50.33
CA TRP A 216 -10.05 -17.08 -51.30
C TRP A 216 -11.19 -17.95 -51.85
N ASP A 217 -12.26 -17.31 -52.31
CA ASP A 217 -13.38 -17.93 -53.06
C ASP A 217 -13.55 -17.17 -54.39
N ASP A 218 -13.60 -17.90 -55.51
CA ASP A 218 -13.79 -17.34 -56.85
C ASP A 218 -15.29 -17.17 -57.21
N ASP A 219 -16.22 -17.76 -56.45
CA ASP A 219 -17.69 -17.75 -56.68
C ASP A 219 -18.09 -18.02 -58.16
N GLY A 220 -17.39 -18.96 -58.79
CA GLY A 220 -17.52 -19.31 -60.22
C GLY A 220 -16.73 -18.42 -61.18
N GLU A 221 -16.42 -17.17 -60.83
CA GLU A 221 -15.58 -16.27 -61.62
C GLU A 221 -14.09 -16.59 -61.44
N LYS A 222 -13.65 -17.69 -62.07
CA LYS A 222 -12.26 -18.23 -62.00
C LYS A 222 -11.18 -17.13 -62.03
N LYS A 223 -10.29 -17.16 -61.03
CA LYS A 223 -9.23 -16.19 -60.66
C LYS A 223 -9.70 -14.89 -59.99
N GLY A 224 -11.00 -14.69 -59.77
CA GLY A 224 -11.54 -13.50 -59.13
C GLY A 224 -11.12 -13.33 -57.66
N GLY A 225 -11.24 -14.38 -56.85
CA GLY A 225 -10.79 -14.39 -55.46
C GLY A 225 -9.27 -14.34 -55.33
N LYS A 226 -8.54 -14.99 -56.26
CA LYS A 226 -7.07 -14.90 -56.29
C LYS A 226 -6.58 -13.46 -56.53
N ALA A 227 -7.26 -12.70 -57.40
CA ALA A 227 -6.97 -11.28 -57.61
C ALA A 227 -7.24 -10.38 -56.38
N ILE A 228 -8.09 -10.83 -55.44
CA ILE A 228 -8.36 -10.11 -54.18
C ILE A 228 -7.26 -10.39 -53.16
N ILE A 229 -6.94 -11.67 -52.90
CA ILE A 229 -5.89 -12.03 -51.92
C ILE A 229 -4.51 -11.51 -52.35
N ASP A 230 -4.20 -11.49 -53.65
CA ASP A 230 -2.96 -10.90 -54.19
C ASP A 230 -2.77 -9.40 -53.90
N VAL A 231 -3.85 -8.68 -53.55
CA VAL A 231 -3.81 -7.27 -53.13
C VAL A 231 -3.67 -7.17 -51.61
N ILE A 232 -4.44 -7.95 -50.85
CA ILE A 232 -4.33 -8.03 -49.38
C ILE A 232 -2.91 -8.44 -48.99
N GLU A 233 -2.34 -9.45 -49.66
CA GLU A 233 -1.00 -9.97 -49.44
C GLU A 233 0.07 -8.88 -49.62
N LYS A 234 0.01 -8.12 -50.73
CA LYS A 234 0.95 -7.03 -51.05
C LYS A 234 0.80 -5.80 -50.17
N MET A 235 -0.33 -5.64 -49.49
CA MET A 235 -0.57 -4.53 -48.57
C MET A 235 -0.31 -4.89 -47.10
N GLY A 236 0.05 -6.15 -46.81
CA GLY A 236 0.41 -6.63 -45.47
C GLY A 236 -0.76 -6.80 -44.50
N LEU A 237 -1.99 -6.47 -44.92
CA LEU A 237 -3.17 -6.50 -44.05
C LEU A 237 -3.50 -7.91 -43.58
N CYS A 238 -3.68 -8.08 -42.28
CA CYS A 238 -4.22 -9.27 -41.64
C CYS A 238 -5.59 -8.96 -41.00
N ASP A 239 -6.23 -9.98 -40.45
CA ASP A 239 -7.52 -9.93 -39.76
C ASP A 239 -8.66 -9.26 -40.55
N VAL A 240 -8.65 -9.48 -41.87
CA VAL A 240 -9.61 -8.92 -42.82
C VAL A 240 -10.10 -9.93 -43.87
N VAL A 241 -11.34 -9.72 -44.32
CA VAL A 241 -11.89 -10.29 -45.56
C VAL A 241 -12.40 -9.18 -46.46
N VAL A 242 -12.03 -9.23 -47.75
CA VAL A 242 -12.63 -8.38 -48.78
C VAL A 242 -13.52 -9.24 -49.66
N VAL A 243 -14.76 -8.78 -49.87
CA VAL A 243 -15.72 -9.35 -50.83
C VAL A 243 -15.92 -8.35 -51.97
N VAL A 244 -15.72 -8.78 -53.21
CA VAL A 244 -16.03 -7.99 -54.41
C VAL A 244 -17.26 -8.58 -55.07
N SER A 245 -18.39 -7.87 -54.98
CA SER A 245 -19.60 -8.22 -55.71
C SER A 245 -19.49 -7.75 -57.17
N ARG A 246 -19.95 -8.57 -58.12
CA ARG A 246 -20.02 -8.22 -59.54
C ARG A 246 -21.42 -8.48 -60.13
N GLN A 247 -21.93 -7.49 -60.86
CA GLN A 247 -23.11 -7.59 -61.71
C GLN A 247 -22.68 -7.60 -63.19
N PHE A 248 -23.31 -8.45 -64.01
CA PHE A 248 -22.98 -8.63 -65.43
C PHE A 248 -24.09 -8.13 -66.36
N GLY A 249 -23.86 -7.03 -67.08
CA GLY A 249 -24.82 -6.45 -68.03
C GLY A 249 -24.66 -6.89 -69.50
N GLY A 250 -24.04 -8.05 -69.79
CA GLY A 250 -24.02 -8.64 -71.13
C GLY A 250 -22.70 -8.57 -71.89
N THR A 251 -21.89 -7.50 -71.77
CA THR A 251 -20.59 -7.44 -72.46
C THR A 251 -19.49 -8.23 -71.74
N LEU A 252 -18.90 -9.20 -72.44
CA LEU A 252 -17.71 -9.93 -71.97
C LEU A 252 -16.49 -8.99 -71.85
N LEU A 253 -15.88 -8.95 -70.66
CA LEU A 253 -14.72 -8.11 -70.34
C LEU A 253 -13.35 -8.82 -70.48
N GLY A 254 -13.34 -10.11 -70.85
CA GLY A 254 -12.10 -10.88 -71.01
C GLY A 254 -11.24 -10.93 -69.73
N PRO A 255 -9.90 -11.03 -69.84
CA PRO A 255 -8.99 -11.00 -68.68
C PRO A 255 -8.93 -9.65 -67.95
N ALA A 256 -9.29 -8.53 -68.59
CA ALA A 256 -9.14 -7.19 -68.02
C ALA A 256 -9.94 -6.98 -66.71
N ARG A 257 -11.03 -7.73 -66.53
CA ARG A 257 -11.86 -7.70 -65.32
C ARG A 257 -11.10 -7.97 -64.02
N PHE A 258 -10.04 -8.78 -64.04
CA PHE A 258 -9.22 -9.05 -62.86
C PHE A 258 -8.49 -7.80 -62.35
N ASN A 259 -8.12 -6.88 -63.24
CA ASN A 259 -7.54 -5.60 -62.87
C ASN A 259 -8.58 -4.76 -62.11
N HIS A 260 -9.82 -4.66 -62.63
CA HIS A 260 -10.90 -3.92 -61.98
C HIS A 260 -11.30 -4.51 -60.61
N ILE A 261 -11.23 -5.83 -60.45
CA ILE A 261 -11.41 -6.52 -59.16
C ILE A 261 -10.30 -6.13 -58.18
N ALA A 262 -9.04 -6.13 -58.64
CA ALA A 262 -7.89 -5.70 -57.84
C ALA A 262 -7.92 -4.20 -57.51
N ASP A 263 -8.42 -3.35 -58.42
CA ASP A 263 -8.55 -1.90 -58.21
C ASP A 263 -9.63 -1.55 -57.17
N CYS A 264 -10.80 -2.20 -57.24
CA CYS A 264 -11.83 -2.08 -56.21
C CYS A 264 -11.33 -2.60 -54.85
N THR A 265 -10.57 -3.71 -54.83
CA THR A 265 -9.95 -4.26 -53.62
C THR A 265 -8.95 -3.29 -53.01
N ARG A 266 -8.08 -2.70 -53.84
CA ARG A 266 -7.06 -1.73 -53.41
C ARG A 266 -7.68 -0.50 -52.76
N ALA A 267 -8.79 0.00 -53.30
CA ALA A 267 -9.50 1.15 -52.73
C ALA A 267 -9.92 0.92 -51.27
N VAL A 268 -10.50 -0.24 -50.93
CA VAL A 268 -10.89 -0.55 -49.54
C VAL A 268 -9.71 -0.96 -48.65
N CYS A 269 -8.67 -1.59 -49.21
CA CYS A 269 -7.46 -1.95 -48.46
C CYS A 269 -6.63 -0.71 -48.08
N THR A 270 -6.49 0.28 -48.96
CA THR A 270 -5.78 1.54 -48.63
C THR A 270 -6.45 2.26 -47.47
N ALA A 271 -7.79 2.31 -47.43
CA ALA A 271 -8.54 2.93 -46.34
C ALA A 271 -8.29 2.24 -44.98
N MET A 272 -8.15 0.91 -44.97
CA MET A 272 -7.82 0.14 -43.76
C MET A 272 -6.38 0.41 -43.31
N TYR A 273 -5.42 0.34 -44.23
CA TYR A 273 -4.00 0.58 -43.97
C TYR A 273 -3.73 2.00 -43.44
N GLU A 274 -4.40 3.02 -44.01
CA GLU A 274 -4.31 4.41 -43.54
C GLU A 274 -4.93 4.58 -42.15
N ARG A 275 -6.05 3.90 -41.85
CA ARG A 275 -6.68 3.90 -40.53
C ARG A 275 -5.80 3.23 -39.47
N GLU A 276 -5.23 2.07 -39.77
CA GLU A 276 -4.33 1.34 -38.87
C GLU A 276 -3.10 2.19 -38.54
N LYS A 277 -2.44 2.75 -39.56
CA LYS A 277 -1.29 3.66 -39.36
C LYS A 277 -1.64 4.99 -38.69
N ALA A 278 -2.91 5.39 -38.67
CA ALA A 278 -3.35 6.54 -37.88
C ALA A 278 -3.54 6.17 -36.40
N ALA A 279 -4.10 4.98 -36.11
CA ALA A 279 -4.25 4.46 -34.76
C ALA A 279 -2.89 4.14 -34.10
N GLU A 280 -1.97 3.52 -34.84
CA GLU A 280 -0.58 3.25 -34.44
C GLU A 280 0.13 4.54 -34.00
N ARG A 281 0.06 5.59 -34.84
CA ARG A 281 0.63 6.92 -34.54
C ARG A 281 -0.02 7.56 -33.31
N ALA A 282 -1.34 7.45 -33.16
CA ALA A 282 -2.05 7.97 -31.99
C ALA A 282 -1.63 7.26 -30.69
N SER A 283 -1.48 5.93 -30.71
CA SER A 283 -1.00 5.14 -29.56
C SER A 283 0.43 5.55 -29.20
N ARG A 284 1.35 5.55 -30.18
CA ARG A 284 2.76 5.89 -29.97
C ARG A 284 2.94 7.30 -29.39
N VAL A 285 2.13 8.27 -29.80
CA VAL A 285 2.14 9.62 -29.20
C VAL A 285 1.60 9.61 -27.78
N ALA A 286 0.55 8.83 -27.48
CA ALA A 286 0.02 8.71 -26.12
C ALA A 286 1.07 8.13 -25.16
N ASP A 287 1.82 7.09 -25.57
CA ASP A 287 2.90 6.48 -24.78
C ASP A 287 4.04 7.48 -24.47
N LEU A 288 4.43 8.27 -25.48
CA LEU A 288 5.46 9.31 -25.34
C LEU A 288 4.99 10.47 -24.45
N VAL A 289 3.70 10.83 -24.51
CA VAL A 289 3.08 11.85 -23.65
C VAL A 289 2.90 11.35 -22.21
N ALA A 290 2.72 10.04 -21.99
CA ALA A 290 2.75 9.44 -20.66
C ALA A 290 4.14 9.59 -20.02
N GLN A 291 5.20 9.14 -20.72
CA GLN A 291 6.58 9.29 -20.27
C GLN A 291 6.94 10.76 -20.00
N LEU A 292 6.54 11.68 -20.88
CA LEU A 292 6.77 13.13 -20.68
C LEU A 292 6.25 13.65 -19.34
N ARG A 293 5.09 13.16 -18.87
CA ARG A 293 4.50 13.54 -17.58
C ARG A 293 5.23 12.96 -16.37
N GLU A 294 5.83 11.78 -16.52
CA GLU A 294 6.72 11.19 -15.51
C GLU A 294 7.97 12.07 -15.34
N TRP A 295 8.63 12.42 -16.45
CA TRP A 295 9.78 13.34 -16.42
C TRP A 295 9.41 14.77 -15.96
N ASP A 296 8.19 15.26 -16.21
CA ASP A 296 7.71 16.53 -15.64
C ASP A 296 7.62 16.50 -14.12
N THR A 297 7.18 15.36 -13.56
CA THR A 297 7.08 15.15 -12.10
C THR A 297 8.47 15.16 -11.47
N GLU A 298 9.43 14.42 -12.04
CA GLU A 298 10.82 14.42 -11.57
C GLU A 298 11.48 15.81 -11.69
N VAL A 299 11.17 16.58 -12.74
CA VAL A 299 11.60 18.00 -12.86
C VAL A 299 11.02 18.86 -11.74
N ALA A 300 9.78 18.62 -11.30
CA ALA A 300 9.17 19.36 -10.20
C ALA A 300 9.81 19.01 -8.85
N GLU A 301 10.02 17.72 -8.57
CA GLU A 301 10.65 17.23 -7.35
C GLU A 301 12.09 17.73 -7.20
N LEU A 302 12.93 17.59 -8.24
CA LEU A 302 14.30 18.09 -8.23
C LEU A 302 14.38 19.62 -8.07
N ARG A 303 13.38 20.36 -8.55
CA ARG A 303 13.29 21.82 -8.34
C ARG A 303 12.94 22.17 -6.89
N LEU A 304 12.08 21.39 -6.24
CA LEU A 304 11.76 21.56 -4.82
C LEU A 304 12.97 21.22 -3.94
N GLU A 305 13.71 20.14 -4.22
CA GLU A 305 14.95 19.81 -3.49
C GLU A 305 16.02 20.91 -3.65
N ILE A 306 16.24 21.40 -4.88
CA ILE A 306 17.20 22.49 -5.13
C ILE A 306 16.77 23.81 -4.48
N ALA A 307 15.46 24.09 -4.35
CA ALA A 307 14.94 25.27 -3.67
C ALA A 307 15.10 25.18 -2.14
N ALA A 308 14.87 24.00 -1.54
CA ALA A 308 15.06 23.76 -0.12
C ALA A 308 16.52 23.95 0.34
N LEU A 309 17.49 23.80 -0.58
CA LEU A 309 18.92 24.01 -0.32
C LEU A 309 19.38 25.48 -0.45
N GLU A 310 18.55 26.41 -0.92
CA GLU A 310 18.92 27.84 -1.04
C GLU A 310 17.78 28.81 -0.64
N PRO A 311 17.26 28.75 0.62
CA PRO A 311 16.19 29.65 1.07
C PRO A 311 16.51 31.14 0.88
N ASP A 312 17.76 31.55 1.12
CA ASP A 312 18.19 32.96 1.05
C ASP A 312 18.39 33.50 -0.38
N LYS A 313 18.30 32.67 -1.43
CA LYS A 313 18.51 33.09 -2.83
C LYS A 313 17.23 33.27 -3.63
N ALA A 314 16.06 33.20 -3.01
CA ALA A 314 14.76 33.47 -3.63
C ALA A 314 14.54 34.99 -3.92
N LYS A 315 15.47 35.63 -4.64
CA LYS A 315 15.32 37.02 -5.10
C LYS A 315 14.34 37.12 -6.26
N VAL A 316 13.36 37.99 -6.10
CA VAL A 316 12.29 38.25 -7.05
C VAL A 316 12.83 39.03 -8.26
N GLU A 317 12.62 38.51 -9.47
CA GLU A 317 12.63 39.33 -10.69
C GLU A 317 11.22 39.92 -10.89
N THR A 318 11.08 41.22 -10.62
CA THR A 318 9.78 41.91 -10.73
C THR A 318 9.51 42.36 -12.17
N GLY A 319 8.60 41.65 -12.85
CA GLY A 319 7.74 42.30 -13.84
C GLY A 319 6.78 43.28 -13.14
N ALA A 320 6.40 44.36 -13.82
CA ALA A 320 5.72 45.49 -13.18
C ALA A 320 4.22 45.28 -12.90
N ASP A 321 3.72 46.09 -11.97
CA ASP A 321 2.32 46.50 -11.75
C ASP A 321 1.24 45.44 -11.51
N GLU A 322 0.98 45.15 -10.23
CA GLU A 322 -0.26 45.59 -9.56
C GLU A 322 -0.15 45.52 -8.02
N LYS A 323 -0.98 46.29 -7.29
CA LYS A 323 -0.88 46.40 -5.82
C LYS A 323 -1.81 45.43 -5.08
N GLY A 324 -1.29 44.73 -4.08
CA GLY A 324 -2.10 44.28 -2.94
C GLY A 324 -2.35 42.78 -2.75
N LYS A 325 -1.33 41.92 -2.93
CA LYS A 325 -1.35 40.53 -2.41
C LYS A 325 -0.03 40.17 -1.73
N VAL A 326 -0.13 39.33 -0.69
CA VAL A 326 1.01 38.64 -0.08
C VAL A 326 1.60 37.66 -1.11
N PRO A 327 2.94 37.61 -1.31
CA PRO A 327 3.55 36.77 -2.33
C PRO A 327 3.55 35.29 -1.93
N THR A 328 2.53 34.55 -2.35
CA THR A 328 2.57 33.07 -2.33
C THR A 328 3.63 32.58 -3.32
N ILE A 329 4.56 31.74 -2.88
CA ILE A 329 5.53 31.08 -3.77
C ILE A 329 4.79 30.01 -4.59
N SER A 330 4.27 30.40 -5.76
CA SER A 330 3.62 29.49 -6.69
C SER A 330 4.65 28.83 -7.61
N VAL A 331 5.25 27.73 -7.11
CA VAL A 331 5.77 26.71 -8.03
C VAL A 331 4.58 26.26 -8.89
N SER A 332 4.64 26.53 -10.20
CA SER A 332 3.53 26.23 -11.11
C SER A 332 3.39 24.72 -11.34
N LEU A 333 2.69 24.05 -10.42
CA LEU A 333 2.30 22.64 -10.47
C LEU A 333 1.29 22.32 -11.60
N LYS A 334 0.97 23.29 -12.48
CA LYS A 334 0.09 23.07 -13.62
C LYS A 334 0.86 22.27 -14.68
N PRO A 335 0.45 21.02 -15.00
CA PRO A 335 1.18 20.17 -15.94
C PRO A 335 1.20 20.80 -17.34
N PRO A 336 2.27 20.61 -18.13
CA PRO A 336 2.35 21.15 -19.49
C PRO A 336 1.24 20.64 -20.40
N ASP A 337 0.77 21.52 -21.29
CA ASP A 337 -0.27 21.16 -22.25
C ASP A 337 0.33 20.47 -23.50
N TYR A 338 0.12 19.15 -23.57
CA TYR A 338 0.49 18.31 -24.71
C TYR A 338 -0.59 18.20 -25.79
N THR A 339 -1.69 18.98 -25.71
CA THR A 339 -2.77 18.95 -26.72
C THR A 339 -2.26 19.23 -28.14
N SER A 340 -1.28 20.14 -28.28
CA SER A 340 -0.65 20.45 -29.58
C SER A 340 0.28 19.34 -30.14
N VAL A 341 0.42 18.21 -29.43
CA VAL A 341 1.17 17.02 -29.84
C VAL A 341 0.22 15.83 -30.05
N LEU A 342 -0.88 15.79 -29.28
CA LEU A 342 -1.94 14.78 -29.38
C LEU A 342 -2.89 15.02 -30.57
N ASN A 343 -3.15 16.29 -30.93
CA ASN A 343 -4.12 16.68 -31.95
C ASN A 343 -3.52 17.68 -32.96
N PRO A 344 -3.14 17.25 -34.18
CA PRO A 344 -3.01 15.86 -34.63
C PRO A 344 -1.81 15.14 -33.96
N PRO A 345 -1.77 13.80 -33.95
CA PRO A 345 -0.65 13.04 -33.38
C PRO A 345 0.70 13.31 -34.09
N ASP A 346 1.64 13.93 -33.38
CA ASP A 346 2.99 14.27 -33.88
C ASP A 346 4.08 13.53 -33.07
N VAL A 347 4.53 12.39 -33.62
CA VAL A 347 5.57 11.54 -33.00
C VAL A 347 6.92 12.26 -32.92
N GLU A 348 7.32 12.99 -33.96
CA GLU A 348 8.65 13.62 -34.00
C GLU A 348 8.75 14.75 -32.97
N LYS A 349 7.69 15.55 -32.83
CA LYS A 349 7.58 16.58 -31.78
C LYS A 349 7.54 15.96 -30.39
N ALA A 350 6.86 14.83 -30.19
CA ALA A 350 6.84 14.11 -28.92
C ALA A 350 8.25 13.62 -28.52
N GLU A 351 8.97 12.95 -29.43
CA GLU A 351 10.33 12.43 -29.14
C GLU A 351 11.35 13.55 -28.92
N ARG A 352 11.27 14.66 -29.68
CA ARG A 352 12.10 15.86 -29.44
C ARG A 352 11.85 16.48 -28.05
N LEU A 353 10.59 16.55 -27.59
CA LEU A 353 10.24 17.03 -26.26
C LEU A 353 10.76 16.10 -25.16
N LEU A 354 10.67 14.78 -25.35
CA LEU A 354 11.14 13.78 -24.40
C LEU A 354 12.66 13.88 -24.17
N GLN A 355 13.44 13.99 -25.25
CA GLN A 355 14.89 14.21 -25.18
C GLN A 355 15.26 15.54 -24.48
N ALA A 356 14.45 16.60 -24.67
CA ALA A 356 14.65 17.87 -23.99
C ALA A 356 14.37 17.78 -22.47
N ARG A 357 13.38 16.99 -22.06
CA ARG A 357 13.08 16.72 -20.64
C ARG A 357 14.16 15.88 -19.97
N GLN A 358 14.62 14.80 -20.60
CA GLN A 358 15.73 13.98 -20.09
C GLN A 358 17.01 14.82 -19.86
N LYS A 359 17.36 15.71 -20.82
CA LYS A 359 18.47 16.66 -20.65
C LYS A 359 18.23 17.67 -19.52
N THR A 360 16.98 18.08 -19.29
CA THR A 360 16.61 18.98 -18.20
C THR A 360 16.82 18.31 -16.84
N VAL A 361 16.36 17.07 -16.67
CA VAL A 361 16.56 16.28 -15.44
C VAL A 361 18.04 16.04 -15.18
N GLN A 362 18.82 15.63 -16.19
CA GLN A 362 20.26 15.40 -16.00
C GLN A 362 20.99 16.68 -15.56
N SER A 363 20.60 17.84 -16.11
CA SER A 363 21.12 19.15 -15.71
C SER A 363 20.75 19.49 -14.25
N LEU A 364 19.50 19.25 -13.85
CA LEU A 364 19.04 19.46 -12.47
C LEU A 364 19.76 18.53 -11.47
N LYS A 365 19.91 17.24 -11.78
CA LYS A 365 20.68 16.29 -10.95
C LYS A 365 22.14 16.75 -10.78
N THR A 366 22.79 17.18 -11.88
CA THR A 366 24.16 17.72 -11.82
C THR A 366 24.25 19.04 -11.03
N ALA A 367 23.21 19.87 -11.06
CA ALA A 367 23.15 21.12 -10.28
C ALA A 367 22.92 20.86 -8.78
N LEU A 368 22.08 19.89 -8.45
CA LEU A 368 21.85 19.41 -7.09
C LEU A 368 23.13 18.79 -6.49
N GLU A 369 23.79 17.91 -7.24
CA GLU A 369 25.04 17.25 -6.84
C GLU A 369 26.18 18.25 -6.59
N LYS A 370 26.26 19.33 -7.39
CA LYS A 370 27.19 20.45 -7.16
C LYS A 370 26.83 21.35 -5.98
N LYS A 371 25.58 21.33 -5.51
CA LYS A 371 25.09 22.11 -4.36
C LYS A 371 25.14 21.34 -3.04
N ARG A 372 25.12 20.00 -3.08
CA ARG A 372 25.37 19.18 -1.89
C ARG A 372 26.80 19.46 -1.37
N PRO A 373 26.99 19.72 -0.06
CA PRO A 373 28.32 19.96 0.48
C PRO A 373 29.18 18.69 0.33
N LYS A 374 30.46 18.86 -0.03
CA LYS A 374 31.41 17.75 -0.03
C LYS A 374 31.65 17.26 1.40
N PRO A 375 31.76 15.94 1.63
CA PRO A 375 32.04 15.42 2.96
C PRO A 375 33.43 15.86 3.42
N ALA A 376 33.51 16.35 4.66
CA ALA A 376 34.75 16.36 5.42
C ALA A 376 35.05 14.92 5.89
N GLU A 377 36.33 14.60 6.09
CA GLU A 377 36.75 13.30 6.59
C GLU A 377 36.29 13.09 8.05
N SER A 378 35.96 11.84 8.40
CA SER A 378 35.52 11.40 9.73
C SER A 378 34.31 12.12 10.33
N LEU A 379 33.11 11.56 10.13
CA LEU A 379 32.09 11.39 11.18
C LEU A 379 31.07 10.32 10.76
N SER A 380 30.30 9.82 11.71
CA SER A 380 29.42 8.65 11.55
C SER A 380 28.38 8.82 10.43
N PHE A 381 28.15 7.75 9.67
CA PHE A 381 27.05 7.67 8.72
C PHE A 381 25.70 7.75 9.48
N THR A 382 25.10 8.93 9.52
CA THR A 382 23.74 9.10 10.03
C THR A 382 22.81 8.34 9.09
N THR A 383 22.26 7.22 9.59
CA THR A 383 21.16 6.50 8.93
C THR A 383 20.06 7.50 8.56
N MET A 384 19.38 7.29 7.43
CA MET A 384 18.17 8.06 7.11
C MET A 384 17.01 7.61 8.01
N SER A 385 17.11 7.97 9.30
CA SER A 385 15.95 8.07 10.17
C SER A 385 14.95 8.99 9.50
N VAL A 386 13.76 8.47 9.19
CA VAL A 386 12.55 9.30 9.11
C VAL A 386 12.58 10.21 10.35
N PRO A 387 12.47 11.54 10.20
CA PRO A 387 12.61 12.44 11.33
C PRO A 387 11.53 12.08 12.36
N GLN A 388 11.96 11.53 13.50
CA GLN A 388 11.08 11.33 14.64
C GLN A 388 10.69 12.71 15.15
N SER A 389 9.53 13.19 14.71
CA SER A 389 8.79 14.23 15.42
C SER A 389 8.70 13.81 16.88
N GLY A 390 9.31 14.60 17.77
CA GLY A 390 9.33 14.30 19.19
C GLY A 390 7.91 14.12 19.73
N PRO A 391 7.71 13.25 20.74
CA PRO A 391 6.39 12.96 21.27
C PRO A 391 5.68 14.25 21.73
N PHE A 392 4.48 14.49 21.20
CA PHE A 392 3.73 15.74 21.42
C PHE A 392 3.58 16.04 22.93
N PRO A 393 4.10 17.17 23.44
CA PRO A 393 3.96 17.50 24.86
C PRO A 393 2.53 17.89 25.21
N ILE A 394 1.99 17.33 26.29
CA ILE A 394 0.63 17.59 26.79
C ILE A 394 0.70 17.83 28.29
N LEU A 395 0.09 18.90 28.76
CA LEU A 395 0.02 19.25 30.17
C LEU A 395 -1.34 18.84 30.75
N THR A 396 -1.35 18.03 31.82
CA THR A 396 -2.53 17.86 32.67
C THR A 396 -2.42 18.69 33.96
N ILE A 397 -3.53 19.29 34.37
CA ILE A 397 -3.70 20.10 35.58
C ILE A 397 -4.85 19.49 36.40
N ALA A 398 -4.53 18.67 37.41
CA ALA A 398 -5.51 17.86 38.14
C ALA A 398 -4.98 17.34 39.49
N GLY A 399 -5.86 16.71 40.28
CA GLY A 399 -5.50 15.99 41.51
C GLY A 399 -5.02 14.55 41.28
N THR A 400 -4.38 13.95 42.28
CA THR A 400 -3.80 12.59 42.23
C THR A 400 -4.82 11.47 42.45
N ASP A 401 -4.45 10.22 42.14
CA ASP A 401 -5.12 9.00 42.63
C ASP A 401 -4.07 7.90 42.85
N PRO A 402 -3.61 7.68 44.09
CA PRO A 402 -2.57 6.68 44.40
C PRO A 402 -2.89 5.25 43.94
N SER A 403 -4.16 4.92 43.64
CA SER A 403 -4.54 3.58 43.19
C SER A 403 -4.36 3.31 41.70
N GLY A 404 -3.97 4.31 40.90
CA GLY A 404 -3.59 4.10 39.50
C GLY A 404 -4.76 4.04 38.51
N GLY A 405 -5.94 4.54 38.89
CA GLY A 405 -7.15 4.52 38.07
C GLY A 405 -7.60 5.87 37.49
N ALA A 406 -7.38 6.97 38.20
CA ALA A 406 -7.82 8.32 37.81
C ALA A 406 -6.69 9.38 37.96
N GLY A 407 -7.02 10.64 37.69
CA GLY A 407 -6.17 11.78 38.06
C GLY A 407 -4.75 11.79 37.47
N ILE A 408 -3.87 12.55 38.13
CA ILE A 408 -2.58 12.98 37.59
C ILE A 408 -1.43 12.02 37.94
N GLN A 409 -1.00 12.01 39.20
CA GLN A 409 -0.09 11.03 39.78
C GLN A 409 -0.97 9.89 40.28
N GLY A 410 -1.34 9.06 39.31
CA GLY A 410 -2.51 8.20 39.40
C GLY A 410 -2.93 7.56 38.07
N GLN A 411 -2.15 7.80 37.01
CA GLN A 411 -2.06 6.88 35.90
C GLN A 411 -3.35 6.73 35.06
N ALA A 412 -4.24 7.72 35.05
CA ALA A 412 -5.21 7.89 33.95
C ALA A 412 -4.60 8.74 32.85
N ASP A 413 -4.44 10.04 33.10
CA ASP A 413 -4.00 11.03 32.11
C ASP A 413 -2.64 10.65 31.50
N LEU A 414 -1.63 10.44 32.34
CA LEU A 414 -0.26 10.14 31.90
C LEU A 414 -0.13 8.76 31.23
N LYS A 415 -0.95 7.75 31.61
CA LYS A 415 -1.00 6.48 30.85
C LYS A 415 -1.63 6.70 29.48
N THR A 416 -2.71 7.46 29.40
CA THR A 416 -3.38 7.75 28.14
C THR A 416 -2.48 8.53 27.19
N PHE A 417 -1.75 9.53 27.69
CA PHE A 417 -0.74 10.26 26.91
C PHE A 417 0.33 9.30 26.37
N ALA A 418 0.93 8.46 27.24
CA ALA A 418 1.93 7.47 26.82
C ALA A 418 1.39 6.43 25.82
N ALA A 419 0.15 5.96 26.01
CA ALA A 419 -0.53 5.01 25.13
C ALA A 419 -0.93 5.60 23.76
N HIS A 420 -0.86 6.93 23.61
CA HIS A 420 -1.02 7.67 22.36
C HIS A 420 0.32 8.17 21.78
N GLY A 421 1.47 7.84 22.39
CA GLY A 421 2.79 8.31 21.95
C GLY A 421 3.07 9.79 22.27
N CYS A 422 2.32 10.39 23.19
CA CYS A 422 2.47 11.78 23.62
C CYS A 422 3.32 11.89 24.90
N TYR A 423 3.99 13.02 25.09
CA TYR A 423 4.82 13.29 26.27
C TYR A 423 4.02 14.00 27.36
N GLY A 424 3.78 13.32 28.47
CA GLY A 424 2.95 13.84 29.55
C GLY A 424 3.71 14.72 30.55
N THR A 425 3.26 15.96 30.73
CA THR A 425 3.66 16.86 31.82
C THR A 425 2.49 17.08 32.78
N SER A 426 2.76 17.47 34.02
CA SER A 426 1.80 17.39 35.12
C SER A 426 1.93 18.52 36.15
N VAL A 427 0.82 19.18 36.45
CA VAL A 427 0.66 20.15 37.56
C VAL A 427 -0.36 19.61 38.57
N VAL A 428 0.09 19.40 39.81
CA VAL A 428 -0.75 18.83 40.88
C VAL A 428 -1.56 19.93 41.57
N THR A 429 -2.89 19.80 41.52
CA THR A 429 -3.85 20.67 42.22
C THR A 429 -4.38 20.06 43.52
N ALA A 430 -4.23 18.75 43.72
CA ALA A 430 -4.62 18.06 44.96
C ALA A 430 -3.83 16.78 45.17
N LEU A 431 -3.32 16.56 46.38
CA LEU A 431 -2.91 15.24 46.85
C LEU A 431 -4.12 14.54 47.47
N VAL A 432 -4.63 13.51 46.81
CA VAL A 432 -5.78 12.72 47.25
C VAL A 432 -5.30 11.38 47.81
N ALA A 433 -5.79 10.98 48.99
CA ALA A 433 -5.74 9.59 49.43
C ALA A 433 -6.99 8.88 48.89
N GLN A 434 -6.81 7.99 47.90
CA GLN A 434 -7.91 7.31 47.21
C GLN A 434 -7.55 5.85 46.90
N ASN A 435 -8.58 5.00 46.85
CA ASN A 435 -8.50 3.66 46.29
C ASN A 435 -9.81 3.26 45.57
N THR A 436 -9.90 2.03 45.05
CA THR A 436 -11.08 1.52 44.31
C THR A 436 -12.40 1.55 45.10
N GLN A 437 -12.35 1.76 46.42
CA GLN A 437 -13.51 1.88 47.31
C GLN A 437 -13.96 3.33 47.55
N GLY A 438 -13.24 4.34 47.00
CA GLY A 438 -13.55 5.76 47.12
C GLY A 438 -12.38 6.61 47.62
N VAL A 439 -12.65 7.89 47.91
CA VAL A 439 -11.71 8.85 48.50
C VAL A 439 -11.68 8.71 50.03
N GLN A 440 -10.52 8.92 50.65
CA GLN A 440 -10.31 8.92 52.10
C GLN A 440 -9.94 10.32 52.63
N ALA A 441 -9.14 11.08 51.88
CA ALA A 441 -8.74 12.44 52.23
C ALA A 441 -8.31 13.24 50.98
N ILE A 442 -8.37 14.56 51.05
CA ILE A 442 -7.87 15.49 50.04
C ILE A 442 -6.98 16.52 50.76
N HIS A 443 -5.84 16.86 50.16
CA HIS A 443 -4.91 17.88 50.62
C HIS A 443 -4.49 18.77 49.44
N ALA A 444 -4.99 20.01 49.41
CA ALA A 444 -4.62 20.99 48.40
C ALA A 444 -3.23 21.59 48.72
N PRO A 445 -2.30 21.67 47.75
CA PRO A 445 -1.09 22.47 47.88
C PRO A 445 -1.44 23.97 47.78
N PRO A 446 -0.56 24.89 48.26
CA PRO A 446 -0.82 26.33 48.15
C PRO A 446 -0.99 26.80 46.69
N PRO A 447 -1.95 27.68 46.37
CA PRO A 447 -2.21 28.14 44.99
C PRO A 447 -0.99 28.76 44.29
N GLU A 448 -0.11 29.43 45.04
CA GLU A 448 1.15 29.97 44.53
C GLU A 448 2.15 28.86 44.12
N PHE A 449 2.09 27.68 44.76
CA PHE A 449 2.88 26.51 44.35
C PHE A 449 2.26 25.81 43.13
N VAL A 450 0.94 25.86 42.96
CA VAL A 450 0.28 25.44 41.70
C VAL A 450 0.70 26.35 40.54
N ALA A 451 0.73 27.67 40.76
CA ALA A 451 1.24 28.62 39.77
C ALA A 451 2.72 28.39 39.41
N GLN A 452 3.58 28.11 40.40
CA GLN A 452 4.99 27.76 40.17
C GLN A 452 5.14 26.48 39.33
N GLN A 453 4.39 25.42 39.65
CA GLN A 453 4.40 24.18 38.85
C GLN A 453 4.02 24.44 37.38
N ILE A 454 2.98 25.27 37.12
CA ILE A 454 2.58 25.64 35.76
C ILE A 454 3.72 26.38 35.06
N GLN A 455 4.27 27.41 35.70
CA GLN A 455 5.31 28.25 35.14
C GLN A 455 6.55 27.42 34.74
N CYS A 456 7.02 26.53 35.63
CA CYS A 456 8.15 25.64 35.34
C CYS A 456 7.92 24.71 34.15
N VAL A 457 6.68 24.25 33.90
CA VAL A 457 6.38 23.44 32.70
C VAL A 457 6.31 24.32 31.46
N LEU A 458 5.66 25.48 31.52
CA LEU A 458 5.46 26.35 30.34
C LEU A 458 6.77 26.99 29.84
N ASP A 459 7.74 27.26 30.72
CA ASP A 459 9.02 27.86 30.34
C ASP A 459 10.01 26.88 29.67
N ASP A 460 9.92 25.57 29.98
CA ASP A 460 10.84 24.53 29.49
C ASP A 460 10.20 23.61 28.43
N ILE A 461 8.96 23.17 28.66
CA ILE A 461 8.25 22.16 27.85
C ILE A 461 6.87 22.70 27.42
N PRO A 462 6.82 23.62 26.44
CA PRO A 462 5.57 24.24 26.00
C PRO A 462 4.57 23.17 25.46
N PRO A 463 3.38 23.04 26.06
CA PRO A 463 2.41 22.01 25.68
C PRO A 463 1.68 22.33 24.37
N GLN A 464 1.39 21.29 23.58
CA GLN A 464 0.59 21.36 22.36
C GLN A 464 -0.90 21.09 22.61
N ALA A 465 -1.26 20.55 23.78
CA ALA A 465 -2.62 20.57 24.33
C ALA A 465 -2.55 20.65 25.87
N ILE A 466 -3.59 21.21 26.50
CA ILE A 466 -3.72 21.28 27.96
C ILE A 466 -5.02 20.57 28.35
N LYS A 467 -5.00 19.80 29.44
CA LYS A 467 -6.17 19.13 30.02
C LYS A 467 -6.35 19.53 31.47
N THR A 468 -7.55 19.93 31.86
CA THR A 468 -7.92 20.14 33.27
C THR A 468 -8.76 18.99 33.79
N GLY A 469 -8.61 18.67 35.08
CA GLY A 469 -9.44 17.72 35.81
C GLY A 469 -9.97 18.33 37.11
N MET A 470 -9.82 17.63 38.23
CA MET A 470 -10.23 18.17 39.54
C MET A 470 -9.40 19.41 39.92
N LEU A 471 -10.09 20.52 40.18
CA LEU A 471 -9.54 21.86 40.46
C LEU A 471 -10.09 22.33 41.82
N THR A 472 -9.41 21.95 42.92
CA THR A 472 -9.92 21.88 44.30
C THR A 472 -10.82 23.01 44.77
N ASP A 473 -10.42 24.26 44.53
CA ASP A 473 -10.97 25.44 45.18
C ASP A 473 -10.82 26.68 44.29
N GLU A 474 -11.57 27.74 44.63
CA GLU A 474 -11.56 29.00 43.89
C GLU A 474 -10.16 29.66 43.86
N PRO A 475 -9.39 29.77 44.97
CA PRO A 475 -8.02 30.28 44.92
C PRO A 475 -7.10 29.54 43.93
N THR A 476 -7.15 28.20 43.92
CA THR A 476 -6.37 27.35 43.02
C THR A 476 -6.79 27.56 41.57
N LEU A 477 -8.09 27.60 41.28
CA LEU A 477 -8.60 27.88 39.94
C LEU A 477 -8.21 29.30 39.45
N ARG A 478 -8.27 30.32 40.33
CA ARG A 478 -7.77 31.67 40.01
C ARG A 478 -6.28 31.68 39.73
N ALA A 479 -5.47 30.90 40.46
CA ALA A 479 -4.03 30.77 40.19
C ALA A 479 -3.74 30.10 38.83
N VAL A 480 -4.46 29.01 38.50
CA VAL A 480 -4.38 28.34 37.18
C VAL A 480 -4.74 29.30 36.06
N LEU A 481 -5.92 29.93 36.12
CA LEU A 481 -6.41 30.87 35.10
C LEU A 481 -5.47 32.07 34.92
N LYS A 482 -4.99 32.67 36.01
CA LYS A 482 -4.07 33.83 35.96
C LYS A 482 -2.74 33.46 35.31
N THR A 483 -2.15 32.31 35.66
CA THR A 483 -0.85 31.90 35.12
C THR A 483 -0.95 31.57 33.64
N LEU A 484 -2.02 30.85 33.22
CA LEU A 484 -2.27 30.58 31.80
C LEU A 484 -2.51 31.87 31.00
N LYS A 485 -3.40 32.76 31.47
CA LYS A 485 -3.68 34.04 30.79
C LYS A 485 -2.39 34.86 30.63
N SER A 486 -1.63 35.04 31.72
CA SER A 486 -0.40 35.84 31.71
C SER A 486 0.74 35.25 30.87
N PHE A 487 0.87 33.92 30.80
CA PHE A 487 1.90 33.29 29.95
C PHE A 487 1.60 33.45 28.46
N TYR A 488 0.32 33.41 28.06
CA TYR A 488 -0.10 33.50 26.66
C TYR A 488 -0.49 34.93 26.20
N GLU A 489 -0.43 35.93 27.08
CA GLU A 489 -0.50 37.35 26.73
C GLU A 489 0.57 37.75 25.68
N GLY A 490 0.33 38.85 24.97
CA GLY A 490 1.27 39.39 23.98
C GLY A 490 1.24 38.74 22.59
N GLY A 491 0.24 37.90 22.29
CA GLY A 491 0.01 37.35 20.96
C GLY A 491 0.44 35.90 20.74
N LYS A 492 0.76 35.16 21.81
CA LYS A 492 0.82 33.69 21.75
C LYS A 492 -0.60 33.13 21.74
N THR A 493 -0.84 32.04 21.01
CA THR A 493 -2.11 31.31 21.07
C THR A 493 -2.07 30.29 22.21
N ILE A 494 -3.11 30.24 23.05
CA ILE A 494 -3.29 29.16 24.03
C ILE A 494 -3.51 27.85 23.26
N PRO A 495 -2.77 26.76 23.54
CA PRO A 495 -3.02 25.46 22.90
C PRO A 495 -4.40 24.91 23.27
N PRO A 496 -4.98 23.99 22.48
CA PRO A 496 -6.29 23.40 22.75
C PRO A 496 -6.48 22.94 24.20
N LEU A 497 -7.44 23.56 24.89
CA LEU A 497 -7.77 23.29 26.28
C LEU A 497 -8.94 22.32 26.37
N VAL A 498 -8.71 21.13 26.92
CA VAL A 498 -9.74 20.14 27.25
C VAL A 498 -10.16 20.32 28.70
N VAL A 499 -11.44 20.55 28.94
CA VAL A 499 -12.01 20.74 30.29
C VAL A 499 -12.86 19.54 30.67
N ASP A 500 -12.40 18.76 31.65
CA ASP A 500 -13.17 17.73 32.34
C ASP A 500 -13.67 18.34 33.66
N PRO A 501 -14.93 18.84 33.72
CA PRO A 501 -15.41 19.64 34.84
C PRO A 501 -15.77 18.74 36.04
N VAL A 502 -14.76 18.20 36.72
CA VAL A 502 -14.90 17.26 37.84
C VAL A 502 -15.48 17.96 39.08
N MET A 503 -16.79 18.19 39.06
CA MET A 503 -17.57 18.79 40.16
C MET A 503 -18.06 17.75 41.16
N VAL A 504 -18.26 16.50 40.72
CA VAL A 504 -18.84 15.40 41.51
C VAL A 504 -17.95 14.17 41.38
N SER A 505 -17.69 13.50 42.51
CA SER A 505 -16.96 12.23 42.54
C SER A 505 -17.76 11.08 41.93
N THR A 506 -17.07 10.03 41.47
CA THR A 506 -17.70 8.76 41.04
C THR A 506 -18.50 8.04 42.14
N SER A 507 -18.36 8.46 43.41
CA SER A 507 -19.18 8.01 44.55
C SER A 507 -20.26 9.01 44.98
N GLY A 508 -20.51 10.08 44.22
CA GLY A 508 -21.64 10.99 44.40
C GLY A 508 -21.44 12.15 45.39
N HIS A 509 -20.26 12.30 46.01
CA HIS A 509 -19.94 13.49 46.82
C HIS A 509 -19.56 14.67 45.91
N SER A 510 -20.03 15.88 46.24
CA SER A 510 -19.50 17.13 45.66
C SER A 510 -18.02 17.26 46.01
N LEU A 511 -17.19 17.58 45.01
CA LEU A 511 -15.75 17.75 45.18
C LEU A 511 -15.33 19.23 45.27
N LEU A 512 -16.23 20.15 44.94
CA LEU A 512 -15.97 21.59 44.86
C LEU A 512 -16.95 22.41 45.72
N GLU A 513 -16.48 23.58 46.16
CA GLU A 513 -17.31 24.63 46.74
C GLU A 513 -18.09 25.39 45.65
N SER A 514 -19.21 26.02 46.02
CA SER A 514 -20.14 26.63 45.06
C SER A 514 -19.55 27.82 44.29
N SER A 515 -18.59 28.57 44.84
CA SER A 515 -17.94 29.67 44.13
C SER A 515 -16.95 29.19 43.05
N ALA A 516 -16.30 28.05 43.25
CA ALA A 516 -15.44 27.43 42.23
C ALA A 516 -16.26 27.01 40.99
N ASN A 517 -17.48 26.49 41.20
CA ASN A 517 -18.37 26.10 40.09
C ASN A 517 -18.78 27.30 39.22
N ALA A 518 -19.05 28.46 39.82
CA ALA A 518 -19.32 29.70 39.08
C ALA A 518 -18.09 30.14 38.27
N LEU A 519 -16.91 30.11 38.88
CA LEU A 519 -15.65 30.48 38.22
C LEU A 519 -15.29 29.54 37.05
N ILE A 520 -15.59 28.24 37.15
CA ILE A 520 -15.46 27.29 36.03
C ILE A 520 -16.35 27.76 34.87
N LYS A 521 -17.63 28.04 35.14
CA LYS A 521 -18.62 28.45 34.13
C LYS A 521 -18.27 29.78 33.45
N GLU A 522 -17.79 30.75 34.22
CA GLU A 522 -17.58 32.13 33.75
C GLU A 522 -16.19 32.40 33.17
N GLU A 523 -15.13 31.74 33.64
CA GLU A 523 -13.76 32.00 33.18
C GLU A 523 -13.04 30.80 32.53
N LEU A 524 -13.40 29.55 32.82
CA LEU A 524 -12.70 28.37 32.28
C LEU A 524 -13.38 27.78 31.04
N VAL A 525 -14.71 27.61 31.07
CA VAL A 525 -15.49 27.06 29.94
C VAL A 525 -15.37 27.89 28.65
N PRO A 526 -15.36 29.24 28.66
CA PRO A 526 -15.16 30.04 27.45
C PRO A 526 -13.77 29.90 26.80
N LEU A 527 -12.80 29.28 27.48
CA LEU A 527 -11.46 29.01 26.96
C LEU A 527 -11.31 27.58 26.38
N ALA A 528 -12.35 26.74 26.51
CA ALA A 528 -12.25 25.33 26.18
C ALA A 528 -12.37 25.05 24.67
N ALA A 529 -11.39 24.30 24.14
CA ALA A 529 -11.51 23.67 22.82
C ALA A 529 -12.56 22.55 22.84
N ILE A 530 -12.68 21.84 23.97
CA ILE A 530 -13.85 21.00 24.28
C ILE A 530 -14.11 20.98 25.80
N ILE A 531 -15.37 21.04 26.21
CA ILE A 531 -15.80 20.70 27.57
C ILE A 531 -16.46 19.32 27.58
N THR A 532 -16.19 18.49 28.58
CA THR A 532 -16.62 17.08 28.63
C THR A 532 -17.46 16.73 29.87
N PRO A 533 -18.58 17.40 30.19
CA PRO A 533 -19.37 17.12 31.40
C PRO A 533 -20.12 15.77 31.34
N ASN A 534 -20.25 15.05 32.46
CA ASN A 534 -21.28 14.02 32.61
C ASN A 534 -22.66 14.64 32.87
N VAL A 535 -23.71 13.82 32.94
CA VAL A 535 -25.08 14.31 33.13
C VAL A 535 -25.24 15.15 34.42
N PRO A 536 -24.82 14.69 35.62
CA PRO A 536 -24.79 15.54 36.83
C PRO A 536 -23.95 16.83 36.70
N GLU A 537 -22.78 16.77 36.06
CA GLU A 537 -21.91 17.95 35.81
C GLU A 537 -22.59 18.96 34.87
N ALA A 538 -23.34 18.48 33.86
CA ALA A 538 -24.11 19.32 32.95
C ALA A 538 -25.31 19.99 33.64
N GLU A 539 -26.01 19.27 34.53
CA GLU A 539 -27.08 19.83 35.35
C GLU A 539 -26.55 20.95 36.26
N LEU A 540 -25.41 20.73 36.93
CA LEU A 540 -24.76 21.72 37.79
C LEU A 540 -24.27 22.95 37.00
N LEU A 541 -23.64 22.75 35.82
CA LEU A 541 -23.19 23.84 34.94
C LEU A 541 -24.37 24.70 34.45
N LEU A 542 -25.53 24.09 34.18
CA LEU A 542 -26.71 24.81 33.73
C LEU A 542 -27.55 25.40 34.87
N GLY A 543 -27.40 24.91 36.11
CA GLY A 543 -28.19 25.32 37.26
C GLY A 543 -29.56 24.62 37.32
N LEU A 544 -29.65 23.40 36.79
CA LEU A 544 -30.86 22.57 36.77
C LEU A 544 -31.00 21.76 38.07
N GLU A 545 -32.22 21.33 38.40
CA GLU A 545 -32.45 20.37 39.48
C GLU A 545 -31.88 18.99 39.11
N GLN A 546 -31.33 18.29 40.09
CA GLN A 546 -30.64 17.01 39.88
C GLN A 546 -31.60 15.95 39.32
N GLY A 547 -31.22 15.31 38.21
CA GLY A 547 -32.07 14.39 37.47
C GLY A 547 -33.14 15.06 36.60
N SER A 548 -32.92 16.30 36.14
CA SER A 548 -33.71 16.90 35.06
C SER A 548 -33.42 16.24 33.71
N VAL A 549 -32.15 15.88 33.46
CA VAL A 549 -31.65 15.34 32.20
C VAL A 549 -31.77 13.81 32.18
N LYS A 550 -33.01 13.34 31.96
CA LYS A 550 -33.37 11.90 31.95
C LYS A 550 -33.57 11.28 30.56
N SER A 551 -33.48 12.07 29.48
CA SER A 551 -33.70 11.59 28.11
C SER A 551 -32.62 12.09 27.16
N LEU A 552 -32.44 11.38 26.04
CA LEU A 552 -31.47 11.75 25.00
C LEU A 552 -31.79 13.13 24.37
N GLY A 553 -33.06 13.51 24.29
CA GLY A 553 -33.46 14.87 23.89
C GLY A 553 -33.04 15.94 24.90
N ALA A 554 -33.19 15.67 26.20
CA ALA A 554 -32.71 16.58 27.25
C ALA A 554 -31.18 16.69 27.26
N MET A 555 -30.45 15.61 26.97
CA MET A 555 -29.00 15.65 26.81
C MET A 555 -28.58 16.51 25.61
N LEU A 556 -29.32 16.44 24.50
CA LEU A 556 -29.07 17.25 23.31
C LEU A 556 -29.26 18.75 23.60
N SER A 557 -30.37 19.11 24.27
CA SER A 557 -30.57 20.50 24.73
C SER A 557 -29.51 20.94 25.74
N ALA A 558 -29.08 20.07 26.67
CA ALA A 558 -28.01 20.41 27.61
C ALA A 558 -26.67 20.66 26.90
N ALA A 559 -26.34 19.90 25.84
CA ALA A 559 -25.15 20.13 25.03
C ALA A 559 -25.23 21.47 24.26
N GLU A 560 -26.42 21.81 23.72
CA GLU A 560 -26.68 23.09 23.04
C GLU A 560 -26.53 24.29 24.00
N GLU A 561 -27.16 24.24 25.18
CA GLU A 561 -27.08 25.33 26.17
C GLU A 561 -25.66 25.51 26.74
N ILE A 562 -24.92 24.44 26.98
CA ILE A 562 -23.51 24.53 27.41
C ILE A 562 -22.64 25.09 26.27
N SER A 563 -22.94 24.78 25.00
CA SER A 563 -22.23 25.37 23.85
C SER A 563 -22.44 26.89 23.73
N LYS A 564 -23.49 27.46 24.33
CA LYS A 564 -23.73 28.92 24.40
C LYS A 564 -22.87 29.63 25.45
N LEU A 565 -22.20 28.88 26.34
CA LEU A 565 -21.23 29.42 27.31
C LEU A 565 -19.86 29.76 26.68
N GLY A 566 -19.68 29.51 25.37
CA GLY A 566 -18.47 29.84 24.62
C GLY A 566 -17.45 28.73 24.29
N PRO A 567 -17.57 27.44 24.68
CA PRO A 567 -16.59 26.43 24.27
C PRO A 567 -16.77 26.11 22.78
N ARG A 568 -15.68 25.81 22.05
CA ARG A 568 -15.77 25.44 20.62
C ARG A 568 -16.60 24.18 20.39
N ALA A 569 -16.51 23.23 21.33
CA ALA A 569 -17.27 21.98 21.32
C ALA A 569 -17.69 21.58 22.74
N THR A 570 -18.80 20.85 22.85
CA THR A 570 -19.35 20.31 24.10
C THR A 570 -19.64 18.83 23.93
N LEU A 571 -19.12 17.98 24.81
CA LEU A 571 -19.35 16.52 24.80
C LEU A 571 -20.02 16.09 26.11
N VAL A 572 -21.34 15.92 26.10
CA VAL A 572 -22.10 15.43 27.26
C VAL A 572 -21.97 13.91 27.37
N LYS A 573 -21.27 13.43 28.41
CA LYS A 573 -20.96 12.03 28.70
C LYS A 573 -22.22 11.30 29.21
N GLY A 574 -22.76 10.35 28.44
CA GLY A 574 -24.09 9.76 28.69
C GLY A 574 -24.14 8.53 29.60
N GLY A 575 -23.02 8.12 30.20
CA GLY A 575 -22.89 6.85 30.94
C GLY A 575 -23.81 6.62 32.14
N HIS A 576 -24.62 7.61 32.53
CA HIS A 576 -25.59 7.55 33.64
C HIS A 576 -27.05 7.41 33.18
N CYS A 577 -27.36 7.65 31.91
CA CYS A 577 -28.69 7.43 31.36
C CYS A 577 -28.84 5.98 30.89
N LYS A 578 -29.99 5.35 31.18
CA LYS A 578 -30.41 4.12 30.50
C LYS A 578 -31.10 4.52 29.20
N LEU A 579 -30.53 4.13 28.07
CA LEU A 579 -31.01 4.40 26.72
C LEU A 579 -30.99 3.11 25.91
N SER A 580 -31.91 2.96 24.97
CA SER A 580 -31.96 1.84 24.02
C SER A 580 -31.63 2.30 22.60
N THR A 581 -31.27 1.33 21.74
CA THR A 581 -31.23 1.55 20.28
C THR A 581 -32.55 2.13 19.74
N GLY A 582 -33.69 1.77 20.34
CA GLY A 582 -35.00 2.33 20.02
C GLY A 582 -35.11 3.83 20.28
N ASP A 583 -34.58 4.33 21.39
CA ASP A 583 -34.63 5.76 21.76
C ASP A 583 -33.81 6.63 20.80
N VAL A 584 -32.61 6.15 20.44
CA VAL A 584 -31.75 6.78 19.43
C VAL A 584 -32.47 6.86 18.08
N LEU A 585 -33.07 5.74 17.65
CA LEU A 585 -33.82 5.68 16.38
C LEU A 585 -35.11 6.50 16.39
N ALA A 586 -35.70 6.77 17.56
CA ALA A 586 -36.85 7.67 17.70
C ALA A 586 -36.43 9.13 17.50
N LEU A 587 -35.35 9.58 18.17
CA LEU A 587 -34.83 10.94 18.03
C LEU A 587 -34.23 11.23 16.64
N ALA A 588 -33.55 10.24 16.05
CA ALA A 588 -32.98 10.37 14.70
C ALA A 588 -34.04 10.58 13.61
N LYS A 589 -35.29 10.17 13.84
CA LYS A 589 -36.42 10.36 12.91
C LYS A 589 -37.12 11.70 13.03
N THR A 590 -36.93 12.43 14.13
CA THR A 590 -37.60 13.72 14.39
C THR A 590 -36.71 14.93 14.11
N GLN A 591 -35.42 14.71 13.85
CA GLN A 591 -34.42 15.75 13.58
C GLN A 591 -34.01 15.78 12.10
N ASN A 592 -33.52 16.93 11.62
CA ASN A 592 -32.94 17.03 10.28
C ASN A 592 -31.54 16.39 10.24
N ALA A 593 -31.19 15.70 9.15
CA ALA A 593 -29.90 15.05 8.98
C ALA A 593 -28.71 16.03 8.96
N ASP A 594 -28.92 17.27 8.51
CA ASP A 594 -27.88 18.32 8.57
C ASP A 594 -27.65 18.85 9.99
N ALA A 595 -28.59 18.63 10.92
CA ALA A 595 -28.55 19.11 12.30
C ALA A 595 -28.10 18.03 13.28
N LEU A 596 -28.48 16.77 13.06
CA LEU A 596 -28.13 15.63 13.92
C LEU A 596 -27.58 14.46 13.10
N TYR A 597 -26.30 14.15 13.29
CA TYR A 597 -25.67 12.92 12.81
C TYR A 597 -25.67 11.83 13.89
N VAL A 598 -25.88 10.58 13.51
CA VAL A 598 -25.84 9.43 14.43
C VAL A 598 -24.73 8.48 14.02
N ARG A 599 -23.77 8.30 14.92
CA ARG A 599 -22.59 7.47 14.73
C ARG A 599 -22.70 6.21 15.59
N TRP A 600 -22.88 5.07 14.93
CA TRP A 600 -22.89 3.76 15.58
C TRP A 600 -21.49 3.15 15.58
N ASP A 601 -20.87 3.05 16.75
CA ASP A 601 -19.56 2.43 16.96
C ASP A 601 -19.67 1.08 17.69
N ALA A 602 -18.59 0.29 17.64
CA ALA A 602 -18.49 -1.04 18.27
C ALA A 602 -19.58 -2.08 17.87
N GLY A 603 -20.37 -1.80 16.83
CA GLY A 603 -21.26 -2.77 16.19
C GLY A 603 -22.73 -2.72 16.61
N CYS A 604 -23.13 -1.88 17.57
CA CYS A 604 -24.53 -1.78 18.03
C CYS A 604 -25.48 -1.06 17.05
N GLY A 605 -25.17 -1.04 15.75
CA GLY A 605 -25.82 -0.20 14.75
C GLY A 605 -26.90 -0.93 13.92
N PRO A 606 -28.01 -0.24 13.55
CA PRO A 606 -29.07 -0.78 12.71
C PRO A 606 -28.58 -1.11 11.29
N ASP A 607 -27.45 -0.54 10.88
CA ASP A 607 -26.82 -0.71 9.57
C ASP A 607 -25.84 -1.91 9.51
N GLN A 608 -25.64 -2.64 10.62
CA GLN A 608 -24.80 -3.84 10.60
C GLN A 608 -25.34 -4.88 9.60
N PRO A 609 -24.49 -5.49 8.75
CA PRO A 609 -24.87 -6.63 7.92
C PRO A 609 -25.54 -7.73 8.77
N ALA A 610 -26.65 -8.30 8.29
CA ALA A 610 -27.44 -9.28 9.06
C ALA A 610 -26.61 -10.48 9.55
N ILE A 611 -25.58 -10.90 8.80
CA ILE A 611 -24.65 -11.98 9.15
C ILE A 611 -23.78 -11.70 10.41
N LEU A 612 -23.72 -10.45 10.87
CA LEU A 612 -23.00 -10.07 12.10
C LEU A 612 -23.91 -9.95 13.32
N ARG A 613 -25.24 -10.01 13.12
CA ARG A 613 -26.23 -9.97 14.20
C ARG A 613 -26.41 -11.37 14.75
N LEU A 614 -26.28 -11.54 16.06
CA LEU A 614 -26.57 -12.82 16.74
C LEU A 614 -28.08 -13.09 16.70
N ASP A 615 -28.51 -14.34 16.52
CA ASP A 615 -29.94 -14.69 16.41
C ASP A 615 -30.78 -14.33 17.64
N ASN A 616 -30.14 -14.13 18.80
CA ASN A 616 -30.78 -13.69 20.05
C ASN A 616 -30.86 -12.15 20.19
N ALA A 617 -30.33 -11.37 19.24
CA ALA A 617 -30.27 -9.92 19.32
C ALA A 617 -31.65 -9.30 19.08
N LYS A 618 -32.37 -9.01 20.16
CA LYS A 618 -33.44 -8.00 20.16
C LYS A 618 -32.83 -6.61 19.99
N ALA A 619 -32.30 -6.30 18.81
CA ALA A 619 -31.47 -5.12 18.54
C ALA A 619 -32.11 -3.74 18.83
N LEU A 620 -33.40 -3.68 19.20
CA LEU A 620 -34.10 -2.47 19.65
C LEU A 620 -34.20 -2.33 21.18
N GLU A 621 -34.04 -3.42 21.94
CA GLU A 621 -34.11 -3.47 23.42
C GLU A 621 -32.71 -3.45 24.08
N GLU A 622 -31.62 -3.50 23.30
CA GLU A 622 -30.25 -3.47 23.82
C GLU A 622 -29.92 -2.11 24.48
N GLU A 623 -29.37 -2.13 25.70
CA GLU A 623 -28.90 -0.91 26.39
C GLU A 623 -27.64 -0.36 25.70
N VAL A 624 -27.66 0.93 25.40
CA VAL A 624 -26.57 1.66 24.75
C VAL A 624 -26.10 2.83 25.60
N VAL A 625 -24.83 3.19 25.45
CA VAL A 625 -24.26 4.45 25.93
C VAL A 625 -24.18 5.40 24.74
N VAL A 626 -24.72 6.61 24.92
CA VAL A 626 -24.72 7.67 23.90
C VAL A 626 -24.06 8.90 24.48
N ASP A 627 -22.92 9.33 23.92
CA ASP A 627 -22.37 10.65 24.23
C ASP A 627 -22.84 11.65 23.16
N VAL A 628 -23.14 12.88 23.56
CA VAL A 628 -23.65 13.92 22.66
C VAL A 628 -22.59 15.00 22.46
N LEU A 629 -22.04 15.06 21.25
CA LEU A 629 -21.16 16.14 20.81
C LEU A 629 -22.00 17.26 20.17
N HIS A 630 -21.82 18.50 20.61
CA HIS A 630 -22.35 19.71 19.98
C HIS A 630 -21.19 20.62 19.56
N LEU A 631 -21.25 21.19 18.35
CA LEU A 631 -20.21 22.04 17.77
C LEU A 631 -20.69 23.48 17.61
N GLN A 632 -19.82 24.44 17.91
CA GLN A 632 -20.14 25.87 17.79
C GLN A 632 -20.05 26.38 16.33
N ASP A 633 -19.15 25.82 15.51
CA ASP A 633 -19.11 26.05 14.06
C ASP A 633 -18.99 24.71 13.28
N PRO A 634 -20.13 24.05 12.97
CA PRO A 634 -20.13 22.83 12.17
C PRO A 634 -19.58 22.99 10.74
N LYS A 635 -19.48 24.22 10.20
CA LYS A 635 -18.96 24.43 8.84
C LYS A 635 -17.44 24.38 8.77
N ALA A 636 -16.75 24.74 9.86
CA ALA A 636 -15.30 24.59 9.99
C ALA A 636 -14.89 23.11 10.12
N ASP A 637 -15.70 22.32 10.83
CA ASP A 637 -15.43 20.91 11.13
C ASP A 637 -16.10 19.91 10.14
N GLY A 638 -16.95 20.39 9.23
CA GLY A 638 -17.44 19.63 8.07
C GLY A 638 -18.53 18.57 8.36
N VAL A 639 -19.18 18.66 9.53
CA VAL A 639 -20.17 17.67 10.03
C VAL A 639 -21.43 18.36 10.56
N ALA A 640 -22.46 17.59 10.94
CA ALA A 640 -23.69 18.13 11.52
C ALA A 640 -23.45 18.84 12.87
N THR A 641 -24.30 19.82 13.21
CA THR A 641 -24.21 20.63 14.44
C THR A 641 -24.11 19.79 15.71
N ALA A 642 -24.87 18.69 15.77
CA ALA A 642 -24.78 17.69 16.81
C ALA A 642 -24.45 16.30 16.25
N THR A 643 -23.68 15.52 17.00
CA THR A 643 -23.40 14.10 16.73
C THR A 643 -23.66 13.24 17.96
N LEU A 644 -24.40 12.14 17.77
CA LEU A 644 -24.57 11.08 18.75
C LEU A 644 -23.50 10.00 18.58
N PHE A 645 -22.68 9.74 19.61
CA PHE A 645 -21.69 8.67 19.63
C PHE A 645 -22.24 7.46 20.39
N VAL A 646 -22.88 6.54 19.65
CA VAL A 646 -23.61 5.39 20.20
C VAL A 646 -22.71 4.16 20.26
N ARG A 647 -22.67 3.50 21.43
CA ARG A 647 -21.87 2.29 21.71
C ARG A 647 -22.68 1.33 22.60
N PRO A 648 -22.47 0.01 22.56
CA PRO A 648 -23.19 -0.92 23.45
C PRO A 648 -22.82 -0.67 24.92
N ARG A 649 -23.77 -0.92 25.84
CA ARG A 649 -23.47 -0.97 27.27
C ARG A 649 -22.54 -2.16 27.55
N LEU A 650 -21.49 -1.92 28.34
CA LEU A 650 -20.58 -2.97 28.80
C LEU A 650 -20.87 -3.30 30.26
N GLU A 651 -21.20 -4.55 30.54
CA GLU A 651 -21.44 -5.04 31.90
C GLU A 651 -20.12 -5.25 32.64
N THR A 652 -19.68 -4.22 33.37
CA THR A 652 -18.44 -4.26 34.16
C THR A 652 -18.46 -3.27 35.33
N THR A 653 -17.82 -3.65 36.42
CA THR A 653 -17.54 -2.77 37.57
C THR A 653 -16.26 -1.95 37.41
N SER A 654 -15.47 -2.21 36.36
CA SER A 654 -14.16 -1.57 36.12
C SER A 654 -14.28 -0.25 35.36
N THR A 655 -14.98 0.72 35.94
CA THR A 655 -15.30 2.02 35.33
C THR A 655 -14.55 3.21 35.94
N HIS A 656 -13.72 2.98 36.97
CA HIS A 656 -13.00 4.03 37.68
C HIS A 656 -11.92 4.66 36.77
N GLY A 657 -12.02 5.97 36.56
CA GLY A 657 -11.16 6.73 35.65
C GLY A 657 -11.78 7.12 34.30
N THR A 658 -12.91 6.52 33.91
CA THR A 658 -13.56 6.70 32.58
C THR A 658 -13.57 8.13 32.03
N GLY A 659 -13.95 9.12 32.86
CA GLY A 659 -13.94 10.54 32.48
C GLY A 659 -12.55 11.05 32.15
N CYS A 660 -11.59 10.86 33.06
CA CYS A 660 -10.19 11.27 32.88
C CYS A 660 -9.53 10.58 31.68
N THR A 661 -9.78 9.29 31.47
CA THR A 661 -9.29 8.54 30.30
C THR A 661 -9.83 9.13 28.98
N LEU A 662 -11.10 9.55 28.94
CA LEU A 662 -11.72 10.15 27.77
C LEU A 662 -11.18 11.57 27.49
N SER A 663 -11.12 12.43 28.51
CA SER A 663 -10.63 13.80 28.39
C SER A 663 -9.12 13.85 28.11
N ALA A 664 -8.33 12.92 28.64
CA ALA A 664 -6.92 12.76 28.27
C ALA A 664 -6.74 12.30 26.80
N ALA A 665 -7.55 11.37 26.30
CA ALA A 665 -7.47 10.92 24.92
C ALA A 665 -7.90 12.02 23.92
N LEU A 666 -8.86 12.87 24.30
CA LEU A 666 -9.19 14.09 23.55
C LEU A 666 -7.99 15.05 23.48
N ALA A 667 -7.26 15.24 24.58
CA ALA A 667 -6.06 16.09 24.57
C ALA A 667 -4.95 15.52 23.67
N CYS A 668 -4.77 14.19 23.63
CA CYS A 668 -3.88 13.54 22.65
C CYS A 668 -4.28 13.88 21.21
N ALA A 669 -5.56 13.72 20.87
CA ALA A 669 -6.07 13.97 19.54
C ALA A 669 -5.92 15.45 19.11
N PHE A 670 -6.17 16.40 20.01
CA PHE A 670 -5.94 17.82 19.72
C PHE A 670 -4.46 18.19 19.59
N ALA A 671 -3.57 17.60 20.40
CA ALA A 671 -2.12 17.77 20.23
C ALA A 671 -1.61 17.18 18.90
N GLN A 672 -2.29 16.13 18.40
CA GLN A 672 -2.07 15.53 17.07
C GLN A 672 -2.76 16.32 15.93
N GLY A 673 -3.42 17.44 16.23
CA GLY A 673 -4.02 18.36 15.24
C GLY A 673 -5.40 17.96 14.73
N LEU A 674 -6.10 17.02 15.36
CA LEU A 674 -7.44 16.59 14.93
C LEU A 674 -8.53 17.63 15.29
N ASN A 675 -9.60 17.66 14.48
CA ASN A 675 -10.81 18.43 14.75
C ASN A 675 -11.63 17.79 15.91
N PRO A 676 -12.58 18.50 16.53
CA PRO A 676 -13.34 17.99 17.68
C PRO A 676 -14.15 16.72 17.40
N PHE A 677 -14.61 16.50 16.16
CA PHE A 677 -15.33 15.29 15.77
C PHE A 677 -14.39 14.08 15.74
N ASP A 678 -13.30 14.13 14.97
CA ASP A 678 -12.33 13.02 14.87
C ASP A 678 -11.61 12.76 16.19
N ALA A 679 -11.33 13.81 16.97
CA ALA A 679 -10.84 13.67 18.34
C ALA A 679 -11.83 12.89 19.23
N THR A 680 -13.13 13.17 19.12
CA THR A 680 -14.18 12.43 19.84
C THR A 680 -14.29 10.99 19.33
N VAL A 681 -14.16 10.74 18.02
CA VAL A 681 -14.09 9.38 17.44
C VAL A 681 -12.94 8.57 18.06
N GLN A 682 -11.73 9.14 18.11
CA GLN A 682 -10.55 8.47 18.67
C GLN A 682 -10.72 8.21 20.18
N ALA A 683 -11.07 9.25 20.94
CA ALA A 683 -11.14 9.20 22.39
C ALA A 683 -12.25 8.27 22.92
N THR A 684 -13.45 8.30 22.31
CA THR A 684 -14.56 7.42 22.71
C THR A 684 -14.27 5.95 22.39
N ARG A 685 -13.61 5.66 21.26
CA ARG A 685 -13.18 4.31 20.88
C ARG A 685 -12.10 3.75 21.82
N TYR A 686 -11.08 4.56 22.13
CA TYR A 686 -10.04 4.20 23.10
C TYR A 686 -10.62 3.93 24.48
N SER A 687 -11.41 4.86 25.03
CA SER A 687 -12.05 4.70 26.34
C SER A 687 -12.96 3.45 26.40
N HIS A 688 -13.76 3.20 25.36
CA HIS A 688 -14.62 2.00 25.29
C HIS A 688 -13.82 0.68 25.25
N GLN A 689 -12.70 0.61 24.53
CA GLN A 689 -11.82 -0.57 24.52
C GLN A 689 -11.05 -0.75 25.84
N ALA A 690 -10.65 0.35 26.48
CA ALA A 690 -10.02 0.34 27.79
C ALA A 690 -10.99 -0.15 28.91
N ILE A 691 -12.29 0.09 28.77
CA ILE A 691 -13.35 -0.53 29.60
C ILE A 691 -13.51 -2.01 29.26
N ALA A 692 -13.65 -2.36 27.97
CA ALA A 692 -13.92 -3.73 27.50
C ALA A 692 -12.81 -4.73 27.84
N THR A 693 -11.58 -4.25 28.03
CA THR A 693 -10.39 -5.08 28.34
C THR A 693 -9.86 -4.85 29.76
N ALA A 694 -10.66 -4.26 30.65
CA ALA A 694 -10.24 -3.87 32.00
C ALA A 694 -9.87 -5.08 32.90
N PRO A 695 -8.73 -5.05 33.61
CA PRO A 695 -8.17 -6.22 34.31
C PRO A 695 -8.81 -6.55 35.68
N HIS A 696 -9.95 -5.94 36.03
CA HIS A 696 -10.67 -6.14 37.30
C HIS A 696 -9.78 -6.04 38.58
N ILE A 697 -8.93 -5.02 38.64
CA ILE A 697 -8.03 -4.77 39.77
C ILE A 697 -8.76 -4.07 40.93
N GLY A 698 -8.60 -4.57 42.15
CA GLY A 698 -9.05 -3.93 43.39
C GLY A 698 -10.16 -4.68 44.13
N LYS A 699 -10.89 -3.95 44.98
CA LYS A 699 -12.03 -4.49 45.77
C LYS A 699 -13.36 -3.72 45.58
N GLY A 700 -13.33 -2.63 44.80
CA GLY A 700 -14.50 -1.82 44.46
C GLY A 700 -14.57 -1.61 42.95
N HIS A 701 -14.72 -0.36 42.53
CA HIS A 701 -14.71 -0.01 41.11
C HIS A 701 -13.27 -0.03 40.58
N GLY A 702 -12.98 -0.97 39.67
CA GLY A 702 -11.65 -1.20 39.13
C GLY A 702 -11.23 -0.18 38.05
N PRO A 703 -9.92 -0.01 37.80
CA PRO A 703 -9.40 0.87 36.76
C PRO A 703 -9.52 0.28 35.35
N LEU A 704 -9.56 1.15 34.34
CA LEU A 704 -9.55 0.77 32.93
C LEU A 704 -8.19 0.20 32.47
N ASN A 705 -8.18 -0.62 31.42
CA ASN A 705 -6.96 -1.04 30.72
C ASN A 705 -6.46 0.05 29.75
N HIS A 706 -5.83 1.08 30.31
CA HIS A 706 -5.21 2.17 29.56
C HIS A 706 -4.10 1.70 28.58
N THR A 707 -3.58 0.50 28.77
CA THR A 707 -2.49 -0.11 27.98
C THR A 707 -2.99 -1.03 26.85
N HIS A 708 -4.30 -1.11 26.59
CA HIS A 708 -4.86 -2.02 25.58
C HIS A 708 -4.35 -1.77 24.13
N SER A 709 -3.81 -0.58 23.85
CA SER A 709 -3.20 -0.20 22.57
C SER A 709 -1.68 -0.38 22.51
N VAL A 710 -1.03 -0.71 23.63
CA VAL A 710 0.43 -0.70 23.77
C VAL A 710 1.01 -2.09 23.48
N VAL A 711 1.79 -2.20 22.40
CA VAL A 711 2.47 -3.43 21.99
C VAL A 711 3.93 -3.40 22.44
N ALA A 712 4.39 -4.48 23.07
CA ALA A 712 5.80 -4.64 23.44
C ALA A 712 6.68 -4.79 22.17
N ARG A 713 7.60 -3.84 21.96
CA ARG A 713 8.58 -3.88 20.87
C ARG A 713 9.64 -4.95 21.16
N ILE A 714 9.63 -6.02 20.37
CA ILE A 714 10.53 -7.19 20.53
C ILE A 714 11.92 -6.93 19.96
N ILE A 715 12.00 -6.11 18.91
CA ILE A 715 13.24 -5.85 18.16
C ILE A 715 13.69 -4.42 18.47
N PRO A 716 14.95 -4.21 18.92
CA PRO A 716 15.44 -2.87 19.25
C PRO A 716 15.51 -1.97 18.01
N GLN A 717 15.63 -0.67 18.21
CA GLN A 717 15.85 0.25 17.10
C GLN A 717 17.29 0.18 16.59
N PRO A 718 17.53 0.51 15.31
CA PRO A 718 18.88 0.69 14.78
C PRO A 718 19.67 1.70 15.63
N THR A 719 20.94 1.40 15.85
CA THR A 719 21.91 2.24 16.57
C THR A 719 23.21 2.29 15.78
N PRO A 720 24.11 3.26 16.05
CA PRO A 720 25.44 3.29 15.40
C PRO A 720 26.30 2.03 15.63
N VAL A 721 26.01 1.26 16.70
CA VAL A 721 26.73 0.01 17.04
C VAL A 721 26.03 -1.22 16.46
N ASN A 722 24.70 -1.20 16.33
CA ASN A 722 23.91 -2.21 15.66
C ASN A 722 22.91 -1.53 14.70
N PRO A 723 23.29 -1.29 13.44
CA PRO A 723 22.40 -0.68 12.44
C PRO A 723 21.35 -1.66 11.90
N TYR A 724 21.52 -2.95 12.16
CA TYR A 724 20.74 -4.05 11.58
C TYR A 724 20.17 -4.98 12.67
N PRO A 725 19.25 -4.46 13.53
CA PRO A 725 18.77 -5.17 14.71
C PRO A 725 17.88 -6.38 14.40
N PHE A 726 17.09 -6.40 13.32
CA PHE A 726 16.28 -7.55 12.94
C PHE A 726 17.15 -8.72 12.50
N VAL A 727 18.08 -8.48 11.57
CA VAL A 727 18.98 -9.51 11.03
C VAL A 727 19.94 -10.01 12.11
N SER A 728 20.44 -9.10 12.97
CA SER A 728 21.22 -9.48 14.16
C SER A 728 20.43 -10.39 15.11
N ALA A 729 19.13 -10.14 15.31
CA ALA A 729 18.30 -10.95 16.21
C ALA A 729 17.95 -12.33 15.62
N LEU A 730 17.90 -12.47 14.29
CA LEU A 730 17.82 -13.78 13.62
C LEU A 730 19.14 -14.57 13.73
N ILE A 731 20.28 -13.96 13.36
CA ILE A 731 21.60 -14.63 13.45
C ILE A 731 21.89 -15.08 14.89
N ASN A 732 21.59 -14.23 15.88
CA ASN A 732 21.82 -14.57 17.29
C ASN A 732 20.92 -15.71 17.81
N SER A 733 19.69 -15.89 17.28
CA SER A 733 18.79 -16.94 17.78
C SER A 733 19.27 -18.36 17.48
N CYS A 734 20.09 -18.54 16.44
CA CYS A 734 20.70 -19.80 16.07
C CYS A 734 22.24 -19.73 15.99
N SER A 735 22.87 -18.82 16.75
CA SER A 735 24.29 -18.44 16.62
C SER A 735 25.30 -19.61 16.55
N GLY A 736 25.06 -20.70 17.29
CA GLY A 736 25.86 -21.92 17.16
C GLY A 736 25.79 -22.54 15.75
N LEU A 737 24.58 -22.75 15.24
CA LEU A 737 24.32 -23.29 13.89
C LEU A 737 24.77 -22.31 12.80
N TRP A 738 24.63 -21.01 13.03
CA TRP A 738 25.14 -19.99 12.10
C TRP A 738 26.66 -20.11 11.93
N ARG A 739 27.39 -20.28 13.04
CA ARG A 739 28.83 -20.54 13.01
C ARG A 739 29.12 -21.88 12.32
N ASP A 740 28.42 -22.95 12.66
CA ASP A 740 28.65 -24.27 12.08
C ASP A 740 28.34 -24.31 10.56
N TYR A 741 27.52 -23.38 10.05
CA TYR A 741 27.29 -23.08 8.62
C TYR A 741 28.43 -22.26 7.98
N VAL A 742 28.76 -21.07 8.51
CA VAL A 742 29.76 -20.19 7.86
C VAL A 742 31.22 -20.61 8.12
N GLU A 743 31.44 -21.52 9.06
CA GLU A 743 32.74 -22.15 9.36
C GLU A 743 32.81 -23.63 8.95
N HIS A 744 31.87 -24.10 8.12
CA HIS A 744 31.72 -25.52 7.80
C HIS A 744 33.01 -26.15 7.23
N PRO A 745 33.33 -27.44 7.52
CA PRO A 745 34.53 -28.11 7.00
C PRO A 745 34.71 -28.08 5.47
N PHE A 746 33.63 -27.95 4.69
CA PHE A 746 33.70 -27.72 3.24
C PHE A 746 34.33 -26.35 2.91
N VAL A 747 33.83 -25.28 3.53
CA VAL A 747 34.29 -23.90 3.36
C VAL A 747 35.73 -23.72 3.84
N THR A 748 36.13 -24.36 4.95
CA THR A 748 37.51 -24.28 5.45
C THR A 748 38.51 -25.00 4.54
N GLN A 749 38.10 -26.08 3.86
CA GLN A 749 38.94 -26.75 2.86
C GLN A 749 39.02 -25.99 1.53
N ILE A 750 37.99 -25.22 1.15
CA ILE A 750 38.07 -24.21 0.09
C ILE A 750 39.09 -23.12 0.46
N ALA A 751 39.07 -22.65 1.72
CA ALA A 751 40.00 -21.64 2.22
C ALA A 751 41.47 -22.08 2.09
N ALA A 752 41.74 -23.33 2.46
CA ALA A 752 43.07 -23.93 2.41
C ALA A 752 43.48 -24.41 1.00
N GLY A 753 42.55 -24.46 0.04
CA GLY A 753 42.78 -25.07 -1.28
C GLY A 753 42.94 -26.60 -1.26
N THR A 754 42.55 -27.26 -0.15
CA THR A 754 42.76 -28.70 0.09
C THR A 754 41.54 -29.57 -0.19
N LEU A 755 40.38 -28.98 -0.48
CA LEU A 755 39.18 -29.74 -0.83
C LEU A 755 39.44 -30.58 -2.10
N PRO A 756 38.95 -31.83 -2.21
CA PRO A 756 39.01 -32.57 -3.46
C PRO A 756 38.16 -31.89 -4.55
N ALA A 757 38.69 -31.83 -5.78
CA ALA A 757 37.97 -31.22 -6.90
C ALA A 757 36.62 -31.93 -7.16
N GLU A 758 36.57 -33.25 -6.99
CA GLU A 758 35.37 -34.08 -7.07
C GLU A 758 34.26 -33.66 -6.08
N CYS A 759 34.59 -33.31 -4.83
CA CYS A 759 33.63 -32.78 -3.84
C CYS A 759 33.01 -31.46 -4.33
N PHE A 760 33.83 -30.58 -4.89
CA PHE A 760 33.36 -29.29 -5.40
C PHE A 760 32.57 -29.41 -6.71
N VAL A 761 32.90 -30.36 -7.60
CA VAL A 761 32.06 -30.71 -8.77
C VAL A 761 30.71 -31.26 -8.30
N HIS A 762 30.70 -32.15 -7.31
CA HIS A 762 29.47 -32.72 -6.75
C HIS A 762 28.56 -31.62 -6.17
N TYR A 763 29.14 -30.70 -5.39
CA TYR A 763 28.46 -29.50 -4.89
C TYR A 763 27.93 -28.61 -6.03
N LEU A 764 28.76 -28.17 -6.98
CA LEU A 764 28.33 -27.28 -8.08
C LEU A 764 27.21 -27.88 -8.92
N LYS A 765 27.23 -29.20 -9.15
CA LYS A 765 26.18 -29.93 -9.86
C LYS A 765 24.83 -29.83 -9.14
N GLN A 766 24.81 -29.88 -7.81
CA GLN A 766 23.59 -29.72 -7.02
C GLN A 766 23.20 -28.25 -6.84
N ASP A 767 24.16 -27.33 -6.72
CA ASP A 767 23.89 -25.89 -6.62
C ASP A 767 23.24 -25.35 -7.90
N TYR A 768 23.70 -25.80 -9.08
CA TYR A 768 23.04 -25.51 -10.35
C TYR A 768 21.57 -25.98 -10.40
N ILE A 769 21.23 -27.09 -9.75
CA ILE A 769 19.83 -27.55 -9.59
C ILE A 769 19.10 -26.67 -8.58
N TYR A 770 19.70 -26.39 -7.42
CA TYR A 770 19.14 -25.54 -6.37
C TYR A 770 18.80 -24.13 -6.89
N LEU A 771 19.66 -23.51 -7.70
CA LEU A 771 19.43 -22.20 -8.32
C LEU A 771 18.15 -22.17 -9.19
N LYS A 772 17.76 -23.28 -9.83
CA LYS A 772 16.47 -23.38 -10.55
C LYS A 772 15.27 -23.32 -9.61
N HIS A 773 15.41 -23.78 -8.37
CA HIS A 773 14.38 -23.70 -7.33
C HIS A 773 14.42 -22.35 -6.58
N TYR A 774 15.61 -21.80 -6.36
CA TYR A 774 15.81 -20.45 -5.83
C TYR A 774 15.21 -19.37 -6.77
N ALA A 775 15.38 -19.53 -8.08
CA ALA A 775 14.71 -18.71 -9.09
C ALA A 775 13.18 -18.86 -9.07
N ARG A 776 12.64 -20.07 -8.84
CA ARG A 776 11.19 -20.30 -8.66
C ARG A 776 10.67 -19.64 -7.38
N ALA A 777 11.44 -19.66 -6.29
CA ALA A 777 11.11 -18.98 -5.04
C ALA A 777 11.06 -17.45 -5.22
N HIS A 778 12.04 -16.86 -5.91
CA HIS A 778 11.98 -15.43 -6.26
C HIS A 778 10.86 -15.10 -7.26
N GLY A 779 10.50 -16.01 -8.17
CA GLY A 779 9.30 -15.88 -9.01
C GLY A 779 8.00 -15.88 -8.20
N LEU A 780 7.89 -16.74 -7.18
CA LEU A 780 6.77 -16.76 -6.25
C LEU A 780 6.73 -15.49 -5.37
N LEU A 781 7.88 -14.97 -4.96
CA LEU A 781 7.99 -13.69 -4.24
C LEU A 781 7.52 -12.52 -5.13
N ALA A 782 7.87 -12.51 -6.42
CA ALA A 782 7.37 -11.52 -7.36
C ALA A 782 5.83 -11.59 -7.50
N ALA A 783 5.26 -12.80 -7.54
CA ALA A 783 3.82 -13.02 -7.58
C ALA A 783 3.09 -12.70 -6.26
N LYS A 784 3.77 -12.73 -5.12
CA LYS A 784 3.24 -12.34 -3.79
C LYS A 784 3.46 -10.86 -3.44
N SER A 785 4.26 -10.13 -4.21
CA SER A 785 4.55 -8.72 -3.94
C SER A 785 3.31 -7.82 -4.08
N SER A 786 3.03 -7.03 -3.05
CA SER A 786 1.99 -6.00 -3.04
C SER A 786 2.37 -4.74 -3.84
N THR A 787 3.62 -4.64 -4.33
CA THR A 787 4.12 -3.47 -5.07
C THR A 787 4.85 -3.87 -6.35
N PHE A 788 4.78 -3.00 -7.37
CA PHE A 788 5.59 -3.16 -8.59
C PHE A 788 7.10 -3.08 -8.32
N SER A 789 7.53 -2.30 -7.32
CA SER A 789 8.94 -2.22 -6.94
C SER A 789 9.44 -3.55 -6.36
N GLY A 790 8.70 -4.19 -5.46
CA GLY A 790 9.04 -5.51 -4.92
C GLY A 790 8.99 -6.61 -5.98
N ALA A 791 8.02 -6.57 -6.89
CA ALA A 791 7.91 -7.52 -7.99
C ALA A 791 9.08 -7.37 -8.97
N GLY A 792 9.45 -6.14 -9.33
CA GLY A 792 10.60 -5.83 -10.18
C GLY A 792 11.94 -6.21 -9.54
N ALA A 793 12.10 -5.99 -8.23
CA ALA A 793 13.30 -6.41 -7.50
C ALA A 793 13.43 -7.95 -7.49
N ALA A 794 12.36 -8.68 -7.18
CA ALA A 794 12.36 -10.14 -7.19
C ALA A 794 12.59 -10.70 -8.62
N ALA A 795 11.98 -10.13 -9.65
CA ALA A 795 12.23 -10.49 -11.04
C ALA A 795 13.67 -10.18 -11.50
N THR A 796 14.27 -9.10 -11.00
CA THR A 796 15.69 -8.77 -11.25
C THR A 796 16.60 -9.84 -10.66
N ILE A 797 16.30 -10.35 -9.46
CA ILE A 797 17.05 -11.48 -8.85
C ILE A 797 16.90 -12.76 -9.70
N VAL A 798 15.72 -13.06 -10.23
CA VAL A 798 15.54 -14.19 -11.17
C VAL A 798 16.42 -14.04 -12.43
N LEU A 799 16.46 -12.86 -13.03
CA LEU A 799 17.32 -12.58 -14.19
C LEU A 799 18.82 -12.62 -13.84
N HIS A 800 19.18 -12.29 -12.60
CA HIS A 800 20.54 -12.37 -12.09
C HIS A 800 20.98 -13.83 -11.92
N ILE A 801 20.18 -14.66 -11.23
CA ILE A 801 20.40 -16.12 -11.08
C ILE A 801 20.58 -16.81 -12.44
N VAL A 802 19.74 -16.48 -13.42
CA VAL A 802 19.83 -17.06 -14.77
C VAL A 802 21.18 -16.73 -15.44
N ARG A 803 21.74 -15.53 -15.21
CA ARG A 803 23.06 -15.15 -15.72
C ARG A 803 24.20 -15.81 -14.94
N GLU A 804 24.12 -15.82 -13.61
CA GLU A 804 25.16 -16.43 -12.76
C GLU A 804 25.27 -17.94 -12.96
N SER A 805 24.15 -18.63 -13.26
CA SER A 805 24.16 -20.08 -13.53
C SER A 805 25.07 -20.51 -14.70
N GLN A 806 25.39 -19.59 -15.62
CA GLN A 806 26.39 -19.84 -16.67
C GLN A 806 27.82 -19.98 -16.09
N MET A 807 28.14 -19.34 -14.96
CA MET A 807 29.44 -19.50 -14.32
C MET A 807 29.61 -20.94 -13.80
N HIS A 808 28.56 -21.55 -13.24
CA HIS A 808 28.56 -22.96 -12.84
C HIS A 808 28.78 -23.89 -14.04
N VAL A 809 28.17 -23.59 -15.19
CA VAL A 809 28.43 -24.31 -16.46
C VAL A 809 29.90 -24.17 -16.87
N ASP A 810 30.47 -22.96 -16.79
CA ASP A 810 31.88 -22.70 -17.12
C ASP A 810 32.86 -23.44 -16.18
N TYR A 811 32.60 -23.45 -14.86
CA TYR A 811 33.38 -24.20 -13.87
C TYR A 811 33.30 -25.72 -14.12
N CYS A 812 32.09 -26.25 -14.35
CA CYS A 812 31.88 -27.66 -14.69
C CYS A 812 32.62 -28.05 -15.98
N THR A 813 32.51 -27.22 -17.03
CA THR A 813 33.20 -27.42 -18.31
C THR A 813 34.73 -27.41 -18.15
N LYS A 814 35.28 -26.50 -17.34
CA LYS A 814 36.72 -26.43 -17.02
C LYS A 814 37.23 -27.74 -16.38
N TRP A 815 36.39 -28.45 -15.67
CA TRP A 815 36.71 -29.72 -14.98
C TRP A 815 36.07 -30.96 -15.64
N GLY A 816 35.73 -30.87 -16.92
CA GLY A 816 35.43 -32.01 -17.78
C GLY A 816 33.98 -32.53 -17.74
N VAL A 817 33.08 -31.82 -17.06
CA VAL A 817 31.63 -32.12 -17.06
C VAL A 817 30.97 -31.36 -18.22
N THR A 818 30.16 -32.04 -19.04
CA THR A 818 29.46 -31.36 -20.14
C THR A 818 28.19 -30.64 -19.68
N PRO A 819 27.69 -29.63 -20.42
CA PRO A 819 26.38 -29.02 -20.14
C PRO A 819 25.23 -30.04 -20.13
N GLU A 820 25.29 -31.07 -20.98
CA GLU A 820 24.30 -32.14 -21.05
C GLU A 820 24.34 -33.04 -19.81
N GLU A 821 25.52 -33.37 -19.29
CA GLU A 821 25.70 -34.11 -18.04
C GLU A 821 25.27 -33.30 -16.81
N LEU A 822 25.46 -31.98 -16.84
CA LEU A 822 25.01 -31.07 -15.80
C LEU A 822 23.48 -30.96 -15.78
N GLU A 823 22.82 -30.81 -16.94
CA GLU A 823 21.36 -30.78 -17.04
C GLU A 823 20.71 -32.14 -16.71
N ALA A 824 21.39 -33.25 -17.01
CA ALA A 824 20.94 -34.60 -16.70
C ALA A 824 21.28 -35.07 -15.26
N THR A 825 21.87 -34.22 -14.42
CA THR A 825 22.22 -34.58 -13.03
C THR A 825 20.95 -34.77 -12.18
N PRO A 826 20.84 -35.87 -11.39
CA PRO A 826 19.70 -36.10 -10.50
C PRO A 826 19.70 -35.17 -9.27
N GLU A 827 18.52 -34.71 -8.86
CA GLU A 827 18.29 -33.98 -7.59
C GLU A 827 18.59 -34.91 -6.40
N LEU A 828 19.52 -34.52 -5.51
CA LEU A 828 19.84 -35.26 -4.28
C LEU A 828 18.92 -34.88 -3.11
N PRO A 829 18.78 -35.75 -2.08
CA PRO A 829 17.84 -35.53 -0.98
C PRO A 829 18.00 -34.22 -0.20
N ALA A 830 19.23 -33.70 -0.05
CA ALA A 830 19.47 -32.41 0.62
C ALA A 830 18.95 -31.24 -0.23
N THR A 831 19.31 -31.19 -1.52
CA THR A 831 18.77 -30.27 -2.53
C THR A 831 17.24 -30.29 -2.54
N ALA A 832 16.66 -31.49 -2.65
CA ALA A 832 15.21 -31.69 -2.66
C ALA A 832 14.54 -31.19 -1.37
N ALA A 833 15.09 -31.50 -0.21
CA ALA A 833 14.54 -31.10 1.07
C ALA A 833 14.58 -29.57 1.25
N TYR A 834 15.69 -28.93 0.89
CA TYR A 834 15.85 -27.48 1.03
C TYR A 834 14.96 -26.72 0.04
N ALA A 835 15.00 -27.11 -1.24
CA ALA A 835 14.18 -26.52 -2.29
C ALA A 835 12.68 -26.66 -2.02
N ARG A 836 12.23 -27.80 -1.49
CA ARG A 836 10.82 -27.98 -1.09
C ARG A 836 10.47 -27.16 0.13
N TYR A 837 11.33 -27.09 1.15
CA TYR A 837 11.06 -26.28 2.34
C TYR A 837 10.89 -24.79 2.02
N ILE A 838 11.76 -24.20 1.18
CA ILE A 838 11.60 -22.81 0.72
C ILE A 838 10.25 -22.62 -0.01
N MET A 839 9.87 -23.54 -0.89
CA MET A 839 8.61 -23.45 -1.63
C MET A 839 7.40 -23.66 -0.74
N ASP A 840 7.43 -24.58 0.23
CA ASP A 840 6.35 -24.83 1.18
C ASP A 840 6.13 -23.63 2.11
N VAL A 841 7.21 -23.04 2.64
CA VAL A 841 7.16 -21.75 3.36
C VAL A 841 6.62 -20.65 2.42
N GLY A 842 7.06 -20.64 1.17
CA GLY A 842 6.60 -19.70 0.15
C GLY A 842 5.12 -19.84 -0.21
N TYR A 843 4.54 -21.03 -0.16
CA TYR A 843 3.12 -21.25 -0.41
C TYR A 843 2.27 -20.96 0.83
N GLN A 844 2.64 -21.50 2.00
CA GLN A 844 1.87 -21.41 3.24
C GLN A 844 2.00 -20.05 3.95
N GLY A 845 3.15 -19.38 3.82
CA GLY A 845 3.46 -18.11 4.44
C GLY A 845 3.11 -16.87 3.60
N ASP A 846 3.55 -15.71 4.07
CA ASP A 846 3.47 -14.42 3.38
C ASP A 846 4.75 -14.12 2.57
N ASP A 847 4.82 -12.91 1.99
CA ASP A 847 6.01 -12.39 1.31
C ASP A 847 7.23 -12.40 2.25
N PHE A 848 7.03 -12.01 3.51
CA PHE A 848 8.13 -11.82 4.45
C PHE A 848 8.72 -13.16 4.93
N MET A 849 7.91 -14.18 5.22
CA MET A 849 8.43 -15.54 5.50
C MET A 849 9.26 -16.10 4.35
N LEU A 850 8.84 -15.86 3.10
CA LEU A 850 9.59 -16.30 1.93
C LEU A 850 10.92 -15.56 1.80
N ILE A 851 10.95 -14.25 2.10
CA ILE A 851 12.20 -13.46 2.20
C ILE A 851 13.14 -14.05 3.26
N ILE A 852 12.64 -14.38 4.46
CA ILE A 852 13.49 -14.97 5.52
C ILE A 852 14.00 -16.37 5.12
N ALA A 853 13.18 -17.18 4.44
CA ALA A 853 13.60 -18.49 3.97
C ALA A 853 14.80 -18.41 3.00
N VAL A 854 14.74 -17.52 2.00
CA VAL A 854 15.83 -17.34 1.01
C VAL A 854 17.04 -16.56 1.55
N ALA A 855 16.84 -15.70 2.56
CA ALA A 855 17.92 -14.85 3.11
C ALA A 855 19.10 -15.65 3.70
N SER A 856 18.87 -16.87 4.17
CA SER A 856 19.91 -17.76 4.73
C SER A 856 21.06 -18.05 3.76
N CYS A 857 20.73 -18.30 2.49
CA CYS A 857 21.68 -18.42 1.38
C CYS A 857 22.43 -17.10 1.17
N LEU A 858 21.69 -16.02 0.86
CA LEU A 858 22.26 -14.71 0.51
C LEU A 858 23.19 -14.14 1.60
N LEU A 859 22.83 -14.27 2.87
CA LEU A 859 23.63 -13.79 4.00
C LEU A 859 24.82 -14.70 4.28
N GLY A 860 24.64 -16.03 4.24
CA GLY A 860 25.69 -16.98 4.61
C GLY A 860 26.83 -17.03 3.60
N TYR A 861 26.52 -17.10 2.31
CA TYR A 861 27.53 -17.03 1.25
C TYR A 861 28.30 -15.71 1.26
N ALA A 862 27.64 -14.60 1.62
CA ALA A 862 28.29 -13.29 1.72
C ALA A 862 29.24 -13.20 2.92
N GLU A 863 28.85 -13.76 4.07
CA GLU A 863 29.70 -13.84 5.26
C GLU A 863 30.91 -14.76 5.02
N VAL A 864 30.67 -15.92 4.40
CA VAL A 864 31.72 -16.84 3.95
C VAL A 864 32.71 -16.14 3.01
N GLY A 865 32.22 -15.48 1.95
CA GLY A 865 33.08 -14.76 1.00
C GLY A 865 33.96 -13.71 1.68
N LYS A 866 33.37 -12.84 2.52
CA LYS A 866 34.09 -11.86 3.33
C LYS A 866 35.14 -12.49 4.24
N ARG A 867 34.77 -13.53 4.98
CA ARG A 867 35.66 -14.24 5.91
C ARG A 867 36.85 -14.86 5.18
N LEU A 868 36.63 -15.50 4.04
CA LEU A 868 37.70 -16.12 3.24
C LEU A 868 38.64 -15.09 2.62
N LEU A 869 38.12 -13.96 2.14
CA LEU A 869 38.94 -12.86 1.64
C LEU A 869 39.77 -12.22 2.77
N ALA A 870 39.16 -11.98 3.93
CA ALA A 870 39.85 -11.44 5.11
C ALA A 870 40.93 -12.39 5.66
N ALA A 871 40.76 -13.71 5.50
CA ALA A 871 41.76 -14.73 5.81
C ALA A 871 42.88 -14.86 4.75
N GLY A 872 42.80 -14.12 3.63
CA GLY A 872 43.79 -14.16 2.55
C GLY A 872 43.74 -15.42 1.68
N ALA A 873 42.60 -16.13 1.63
CA ALA A 873 42.47 -17.41 0.95
C ALA A 873 42.54 -17.34 -0.59
N ASN A 874 42.40 -16.16 -1.20
CA ASN A 874 42.38 -15.92 -2.65
C ASN A 874 43.79 -15.91 -3.31
N THR A 875 44.69 -16.77 -2.82
CA THR A 875 46.04 -16.92 -3.38
C THR A 875 46.03 -17.53 -4.78
N GLU A 876 47.04 -17.24 -5.61
CA GLU A 876 47.12 -17.76 -6.98
C GLU A 876 47.30 -19.29 -7.06
N GLY A 877 47.71 -19.93 -5.96
CA GLY A 877 47.78 -21.39 -5.85
C GLY A 877 46.46 -22.06 -5.48
N ASN A 878 45.44 -21.32 -5.04
CA ASN A 878 44.16 -21.89 -4.63
C ASN A 878 43.28 -22.18 -5.87
N PRO A 879 42.91 -23.45 -6.16
CA PRO A 879 42.06 -23.78 -7.31
C PRO A 879 40.65 -23.15 -7.22
N TYR A 880 40.20 -22.79 -6.01
CA TYR A 880 38.92 -22.15 -5.72
C TYR A 880 38.97 -20.62 -5.70
N LYS A 881 40.13 -20.00 -5.98
CA LYS A 881 40.35 -18.54 -5.89
C LYS A 881 39.19 -17.72 -6.48
N ARG A 882 38.77 -18.03 -7.71
CA ARG A 882 37.72 -17.26 -8.41
C ARG A 882 36.37 -17.33 -7.67
N TRP A 883 35.97 -18.48 -7.13
CA TRP A 883 34.74 -18.62 -6.34
C TRP A 883 34.78 -17.73 -5.09
N ILE A 884 35.94 -17.65 -4.43
CA ILE A 884 36.15 -16.74 -3.29
C ILE A 884 36.02 -15.28 -3.73
N GLU A 885 36.58 -14.91 -4.89
CA GLU A 885 36.49 -13.57 -5.47
C GLU A 885 35.08 -13.21 -5.95
N ASP A 886 34.31 -14.18 -6.48
CA ASP A 886 32.93 -14.02 -6.93
C ASP A 886 32.01 -13.64 -5.73
N TYR A 887 32.02 -14.43 -4.64
CA TYR A 887 31.16 -14.18 -3.45
C TYR A 887 31.68 -13.10 -2.49
N SER A 888 32.99 -12.80 -2.48
CA SER A 888 33.52 -11.63 -1.75
C SER A 888 33.44 -10.32 -2.56
N GLY A 889 33.10 -10.41 -3.84
CA GLY A 889 33.03 -9.30 -4.78
C GLY A 889 31.96 -8.26 -4.46
N VAL A 890 32.20 -7.02 -4.91
CA VAL A 890 31.36 -5.85 -4.61
C VAL A 890 29.90 -6.07 -5.02
N GLU A 891 29.64 -6.65 -6.19
CA GLU A 891 28.27 -6.84 -6.71
C GLU A 891 27.43 -7.77 -5.82
N PHE A 892 27.99 -8.90 -5.38
CA PHE A 892 27.32 -9.84 -4.48
C PHE A 892 27.12 -9.21 -3.10
N GLN A 893 28.16 -8.56 -2.56
CA GLN A 893 28.10 -7.92 -1.23
C GLN A 893 27.11 -6.74 -1.20
N GLU A 894 26.95 -6.00 -2.30
CA GLU A 894 25.87 -5.02 -2.43
C GLU A 894 24.48 -5.67 -2.53
N ALA A 895 24.34 -6.81 -3.23
CA ALA A 895 23.07 -7.54 -3.29
C ALA A 895 22.67 -8.03 -1.89
N THR A 896 23.62 -8.54 -1.11
CA THR A 896 23.45 -8.86 0.31
C THR A 896 23.03 -7.63 1.10
N ARG A 897 23.69 -6.48 0.92
CA ARG A 897 23.34 -5.24 1.63
C ARG A 897 21.92 -4.77 1.31
N ARG A 898 21.48 -4.87 0.05
CA ARG A 898 20.09 -4.60 -0.38
C ARG A 898 19.09 -5.58 0.26
N GLY A 899 19.46 -6.84 0.43
CA GLY A 899 18.65 -7.84 1.15
C GLY A 899 18.50 -7.54 2.65
N ILE A 900 19.58 -7.12 3.31
CA ILE A 900 19.56 -6.68 4.72
C ILE A 900 18.67 -5.44 4.86
N ASP A 901 18.93 -4.39 4.08
CA ASP A 901 18.17 -3.14 4.11
C ASP A 901 16.65 -3.40 3.91
N LEU A 902 16.28 -4.33 3.01
CA LEU A 902 14.90 -4.74 2.76
C LEU A 902 14.24 -5.44 3.96
N MET A 903 14.95 -6.37 4.62
CA MET A 903 14.42 -7.08 5.80
C MET A 903 14.22 -6.13 6.98
N GLU A 904 15.18 -5.25 7.24
CA GLU A 904 15.10 -4.22 8.28
C GLU A 904 13.98 -3.22 7.98
N GLN A 905 13.82 -2.79 6.72
CA GLN A 905 12.72 -1.91 6.31
C GLN A 905 11.35 -2.57 6.53
N ARG A 906 11.18 -3.84 6.13
CA ARG A 906 9.91 -4.58 6.30
C ARG A 906 9.59 -4.78 7.78
N ALA A 907 10.59 -5.11 8.61
CA ALA A 907 10.45 -5.24 10.07
C ALA A 907 10.23 -3.91 10.81
N ALA A 908 10.71 -2.79 10.26
CA ALA A 908 10.44 -1.46 10.82
C ALA A 908 9.04 -0.93 10.45
N GLN A 909 8.56 -1.26 9.24
CA GLN A 909 7.21 -0.91 8.77
C GLN A 909 6.11 -1.76 9.43
N ASP A 910 6.37 -3.04 9.68
CA ASP A 910 5.43 -4.02 10.23
C ASP A 910 6.10 -4.80 11.38
N PRO A 911 6.25 -4.19 12.58
CA PRO A 911 7.03 -4.77 13.68
C PRO A 911 6.42 -6.09 14.19
N PRO A 912 7.15 -7.22 14.09
CA PRO A 912 6.58 -8.51 14.42
C PRO A 912 6.32 -8.64 15.93
N SER A 913 5.10 -9.08 16.28
CA SER A 913 4.78 -9.53 17.64
C SER A 913 5.67 -10.69 18.09
N ALA A 914 5.80 -10.95 19.39
CA ALA A 914 6.65 -12.03 19.91
C ALA A 914 6.36 -13.40 19.25
N ARG A 915 5.07 -13.74 19.07
CA ARG A 915 4.64 -14.95 18.37
C ARG A 915 5.03 -14.94 16.88
N ARG A 916 4.95 -13.77 16.23
CA ARG A 916 5.31 -13.64 14.81
C ARG A 916 6.83 -13.75 14.61
N PHE A 917 7.62 -13.12 15.48
CA PHE A 917 9.06 -13.17 15.41
C PHE A 917 9.59 -14.59 15.64
N ALA A 918 9.02 -15.33 16.60
CA ALA A 918 9.36 -16.74 16.82
C ALA A 918 9.10 -17.64 15.58
N GLN A 919 8.08 -17.35 14.76
CA GLN A 919 7.86 -18.06 13.49
C GLN A 919 8.94 -17.75 12.45
N LEU A 920 9.42 -16.50 12.40
CA LEU A 920 10.51 -16.10 11.49
C LEU A 920 11.84 -16.72 11.93
N GLN A 921 12.07 -16.84 13.24
CA GLN A 921 13.23 -17.53 13.82
C GLN A 921 13.22 -19.04 13.53
N ASP A 922 12.06 -19.71 13.58
CA ASP A 922 11.93 -21.14 13.22
C ASP A 922 12.25 -21.38 11.74
N VAL A 923 11.69 -20.57 10.83
CA VAL A 923 12.02 -20.62 9.38
C VAL A 923 13.51 -20.38 9.14
N TRP A 924 14.07 -19.35 9.79
CA TRP A 924 15.48 -18.99 9.68
C TRP A 924 16.41 -20.12 10.17
N GLU A 925 16.20 -20.65 11.37
CA GLU A 925 16.98 -21.77 11.90
C GLU A 925 16.86 -23.00 11.00
N ARG A 926 15.64 -23.28 10.50
CA ARG A 926 15.41 -24.45 9.65
C ARG A 926 16.16 -24.35 8.32
N CYS A 927 16.19 -23.18 7.69
CA CYS A 927 17.00 -22.97 6.49
C CYS A 927 18.50 -23.03 6.79
N VAL A 928 18.99 -22.43 7.88
CA VAL A 928 20.42 -22.54 8.28
C VAL A 928 20.84 -24.01 8.51
N ARG A 929 19.96 -24.85 9.05
CA ARG A 929 20.19 -26.31 9.16
C ARG A 929 20.21 -27.03 7.80
N LEU A 930 19.43 -26.56 6.84
CA LEU A 930 19.37 -27.11 5.48
C LEU A 930 20.61 -26.72 4.67
N GLU A 931 21.12 -25.50 4.83
CA GLU A 931 22.41 -25.03 4.30
C GLU A 931 23.59 -25.87 4.83
N ILE A 932 23.64 -26.15 6.14
CA ILE A 932 24.64 -27.09 6.70
C ILE A 932 24.54 -28.44 5.98
N GLY A 933 23.32 -28.99 5.84
CA GLY A 933 23.09 -30.25 5.11
C GLY A 933 23.49 -30.20 3.63
N PHE A 934 23.48 -29.02 3.01
CA PHE A 934 23.92 -28.80 1.63
C PHE A 934 25.45 -28.86 1.49
N TRP A 935 26.18 -28.22 2.42
CA TRP A 935 27.64 -28.40 2.49
C TRP A 935 28.05 -29.81 2.91
N ASP A 936 27.26 -30.45 3.76
CA ASP A 936 27.52 -31.81 4.25
C ASP A 936 27.37 -32.84 3.12
N MET A 937 26.38 -32.64 2.22
CA MET A 937 26.29 -33.32 0.92
C MET A 937 27.51 -33.04 0.03
N GLY A 938 27.97 -31.78 -0.05
CA GLY A 938 29.18 -31.42 -0.81
C GLY A 938 30.47 -32.15 -0.36
N LEU A 939 30.53 -32.66 0.88
CA LEU A 939 31.64 -33.47 1.39
C LEU A 939 31.47 -34.99 1.18
N LYS A 940 30.26 -35.47 0.85
CA LYS A 940 29.87 -36.88 0.94
C LYS A 940 29.39 -37.40 -0.43
N ILE A 941 30.37 -37.80 -1.24
CA ILE A 941 30.20 -38.42 -2.57
C ILE A 941 29.68 -39.86 -2.44
#